data_AF-A0AAD8ABJ5-F1
#
_entry.id   AF-A0AAD8ABJ5-F1
#
_cell.length_a   1.000
_cell.length_b   1.000
_cell.length_c   1.000
_cell.angle_alpha   90.00
_cell.angle_beta   90.00
_cell.angle_gamma   90.00
#
_symmetry.space_group_name_H-M   'P 1'
#
loop_
_entity.id
_entity.type
_entity.pdbx_description
1 polymer ?
#
loop_
_entity_poly.entity_id
_entity_poly.type
_entity_poly.pdbx_seq_one_letter_code
_entity_poly.pdbx_strand_id
1 'polypeptide(L)'
;HTNVNTLSLEVVLIYRGVFLNQKKHPCAIGTVHEYIVVIIIQMKLPDEMSDLEEFDHVFGMVNGKKVRGRKRHQMIDNIKINVHFLDSCYEGVRPITIAVAQNCEAKTDEVTENKRDPSIDRTIEIPVETSIRYLKSEAYKTTYGNNPVWTQYRRNHKGAFPPKKTRKTCIRGGAISTGSPCPICRDEYLVLDHQNVDLLKQFVSPHTGAVLQPIKTGLCQMRQKQLLVALERAKDYGYITFDVPFRVSCAEGLAFLCPEEKVTLITASPLIKAVTNIVHLTKTLCQFDIQEVDTGKFVDSHPTISVVHNAVTSVDTVQHTVTTATGKVVKYNKLCLCTGANPKLIADRNQFVLGIRDTESVEEFQGRIKNARRIVVVGNGGIATEIVHEVEGLEIIWAIKDKHISATFVDPGAAEFFQTKLLKNEEKKMQETTVKRLKFTVGATEQQKGTTRGAALGPDWHASFNIQGNQTASKVTVEYETEVKDITTSDDESWPVYVHLTNGKVYGCDFIVSATGVMPNTLPFQDKLQLADDGGIKVDWKMATSAEDVFAAGDACSTTWQRAEHWFQMRLWTQARQMGMYAAKSMAASLASEDVIQDFCFELFSHVTRFFGYKVVLLGLYNGQTLNGNYELLLRVTKGHEYVKLVMKDGKMQGAVLIGETDLEEMCENLILNQLDLSIYGEDLLNPDIDIEDYFD
;
A
#
# COMPACT_ATOMS: atom_id res chain seq x y z
N HIS A 1 18.21 41.88 26.93
CA HIS A 1 18.53 43.25 27.37
C HIS A 1 17.43 44.19 26.96
N THR A 2 16.95 45.02 27.87
CA THR A 2 15.94 46.07 27.65
C THR A 2 16.52 47.21 26.82
N ASN A 3 15.97 47.45 25.63
CA ASN A 3 15.93 48.79 25.04
C ASN A 3 14.65 48.96 24.19
N VAL A 4 14.06 50.14 24.30
CA VAL A 4 12.65 50.43 24.04
C VAL A 4 12.48 51.00 22.63
N ASN A 5 11.34 50.69 21.98
CA ASN A 5 10.78 51.24 20.73
C ASN A 5 10.76 50.40 19.43
N THR A 6 10.97 49.09 19.48
CA THR A 6 10.46 48.18 18.43
C THR A 6 10.25 46.79 19.01
N LEU A 7 9.00 46.32 19.08
CA LEU A 7 8.69 44.92 19.38
C LEU A 7 8.96 44.09 18.13
N SER A 8 10.20 43.61 18.01
CA SER A 8 10.57 42.56 17.05
C SER A 8 10.57 41.21 17.76
N LEU A 9 9.78 40.26 17.26
CA LEU A 9 9.92 38.86 17.66
C LEU A 9 11.08 38.29 16.84
N GLU A 10 12.16 37.88 17.51
CA GLU A 10 13.26 37.14 16.88
C GLU A 10 13.11 35.66 17.21
N VAL A 11 12.83 34.86 16.18
CA VAL A 11 12.88 33.39 16.29
C VAL A 11 14.25 32.95 15.76
N VAL A 12 15.05 32.38 16.65
CA VAL A 12 16.37 31.82 16.32
C VAL A 12 16.22 30.33 16.09
N LEU A 13 16.37 29.89 14.84
CA LEU A 13 16.48 28.47 14.50
C LEU A 13 17.96 28.13 14.34
N ILE A 14 18.45 27.20 15.17
CA ILE A 14 19.82 26.69 15.12
C ILE A 14 19.77 25.33 14.45
N TYR A 15 20.41 25.22 13.27
CA TYR A 15 20.56 23.94 12.57
C TYR A 15 22.00 23.46 12.68
N ARG A 16 22.18 22.16 12.96
CA ARG A 16 23.48 21.48 12.93
C ARG A 16 23.57 20.71 11.62
N GLY A 17 24.53 21.04 10.76
CA GLY A 17 24.78 20.35 9.50
C GLY A 17 26.26 20.29 9.19
N VAL A 18 26.71 19.17 8.64
CA VAL A 18 28.09 18.96 8.16
C VAL A 18 28.11 19.22 6.65
N PHE A 19 28.89 20.19 6.20
CA PHE A 19 29.11 20.45 4.77
C PHE A 19 30.55 20.08 4.38
N LEU A 20 30.70 19.24 3.34
CA LEU A 20 31.98 18.97 2.69
C LEU A 20 32.20 20.01 1.58
N ASN A 21 33.29 20.77 1.71
CA ASN A 21 33.62 21.83 0.75
C ASN A 21 34.31 21.22 -0.49
N GLN A 22 33.65 21.21 -1.65
CA GLN A 22 34.30 20.86 -2.91
C GLN A 22 35.28 21.98 -3.30
N LYS A 23 36.59 21.72 -3.20
CA LYS A 23 37.59 22.49 -3.96
C LYS A 23 38.24 21.64 -5.04
N LYS A 24 38.21 22.17 -6.26
CA LYS A 24 38.94 21.70 -7.44
C LYS A 24 40.46 21.74 -7.16
N HIS A 25 41.10 20.61 -6.84
CA HIS A 25 42.49 20.24 -7.19
C HIS A 25 42.84 18.85 -6.59
N PRO A 26 43.62 17.99 -7.28
CA PRO A 26 43.88 16.63 -6.86
C PRO A 26 45.14 16.57 -5.97
N CYS A 27 44.95 16.60 -4.65
CA CYS A 27 45.87 16.24 -3.54
C CYS A 27 45.71 17.22 -2.37
N ALA A 28 44.69 17.02 -1.55
CA ALA A 28 44.66 17.52 -0.17
C ALA A 28 43.65 16.71 0.64
N ILE A 29 44.06 16.23 1.82
CA ILE A 29 43.18 15.62 2.83
C ILE A 29 42.24 16.73 3.32
N GLY A 30 40.93 16.54 3.13
CA GLY A 30 39.92 17.54 3.51
C GLY A 30 39.69 17.58 5.03
N THR A 31 39.90 18.74 5.64
CA THR A 31 39.51 19.03 7.03
C THR A 31 38.02 19.40 7.08
N VAL A 32 37.27 18.76 7.99
CA VAL A 32 35.86 19.08 8.26
C VAL A 32 35.80 20.35 9.11
N HIS A 33 35.04 21.36 8.68
CA HIS A 33 34.71 22.52 9.51
C HIS A 33 33.20 22.49 9.85
N GLU A 34 32.89 22.49 11.16
CA GLU A 34 31.53 22.70 11.65
C GLU A 34 31.16 24.18 11.50
N TYR A 35 30.02 24.47 10.84
CA TYR A 35 29.42 25.79 10.81
C TYR A 35 28.07 25.77 11.51
N ILE A 36 27.76 26.82 12.26
CA ILE A 36 26.43 27.06 12.84
C ILE A 36 25.72 28.06 11.94
N VAL A 37 24.66 27.63 11.27
CA VAL A 37 23.79 28.55 10.50
C VAL A 37 22.72 29.08 11.45
N VAL A 38 22.69 30.40 11.62
CA VAL A 38 21.70 31.11 12.45
C VAL A 38 20.75 31.85 11.51
N ILE A 39 19.49 31.41 11.43
CA ILE A 39 18.45 32.12 10.70
C ILE A 39 17.68 33.00 11.69
N ILE A 40 17.68 34.31 11.46
CA ILE A 40 16.94 35.30 12.26
C ILE A 40 15.72 35.74 11.45
N ILE A 41 14.52 35.43 11.94
CA ILE A 41 13.26 35.93 11.36
C ILE A 41 12.83 37.14 12.18
N GLN A 42 12.78 38.32 11.56
CA GLN A 42 12.24 39.54 12.18
C GLN A 42 10.82 39.81 11.71
N MET A 43 9.87 39.82 12.65
CA MET A 43 8.48 40.26 12.41
C MET A 43 8.31 41.73 12.84
N LYS A 44 7.72 42.56 11.98
CA LYS A 44 7.41 43.97 12.27
C LYS A 44 5.91 44.12 12.52
N LEU A 45 5.52 44.59 13.71
CA LEU A 45 4.12 44.85 14.07
C LEU A 45 3.65 46.21 13.52
N PRO A 46 2.34 46.42 13.25
CA PRO A 46 1.80 47.70 12.78
C PRO A 46 1.82 48.79 13.87
N ASP A 47 1.98 50.06 13.46
CA ASP A 47 2.25 51.21 14.34
C ASP A 47 1.07 51.71 15.21
N GLU A 48 -0.09 51.04 15.22
CA GLU A 48 -1.29 51.47 15.98
C GLU A 48 -1.58 50.64 17.26
N MET A 49 -0.55 50.12 17.93
CA MET A 49 -0.69 49.56 19.29
C MET A 49 0.09 50.41 20.30
N SER A 50 -0.61 51.33 21.00
CA SER A 50 0.04 52.26 21.94
C SER A 50 -0.06 51.87 23.42
N ASP A 51 -0.68 50.74 23.80
CA ASP A 51 -0.72 50.31 25.21
C ASP A 51 -0.64 48.79 25.38
N LEU A 52 0.22 48.35 26.31
CA LEU A 52 0.51 46.94 26.63
C LEU A 52 -0.69 46.16 27.21
N GLU A 53 -1.84 46.81 27.46
CA GLU A 53 -3.04 46.17 28.01
C GLU A 53 -3.94 45.50 26.94
N GLU A 54 -3.77 45.78 25.64
CA GLU A 54 -4.52 45.09 24.57
C GLU A 54 -3.91 43.73 24.16
N PHE A 55 -2.64 43.48 24.50
CA PHE A 55 -1.94 42.23 24.15
C PHE A 55 -2.43 41.03 24.97
N ASP A 56 -2.83 41.26 26.23
CA ASP A 56 -3.28 40.22 27.16
C ASP A 56 -4.69 39.67 26.87
N HIS A 57 -5.44 40.32 25.97
CA HIS A 57 -6.79 39.91 25.62
C HIS A 57 -6.87 38.72 24.65
N VAL A 58 -5.77 38.37 23.95
CA VAL A 58 -5.74 37.26 22.97
C VAL A 58 -5.43 35.90 23.62
N PHE A 59 -4.73 35.87 24.77
CA PHE A 59 -4.27 34.62 25.40
C PHE A 59 -4.77 34.34 26.83
N GLY A 60 -5.46 35.29 27.48
CA GLY A 60 -6.48 35.01 28.50
C GLY A 60 -6.04 34.45 29.87
N MET A 61 -5.64 35.34 30.79
CA MET A 61 -6.17 35.52 32.17
C MET A 61 -5.20 36.39 33.02
N VAL A 62 -5.70 37.44 33.69
CA VAL A 62 -5.01 38.13 34.79
C VAL A 62 -5.91 38.11 36.04
N ASN A 63 -5.34 37.75 37.19
CA ASN A 63 -5.92 37.87 38.55
C ASN A 63 -7.32 37.25 38.80
N GLY A 64 -7.54 36.03 38.34
CA GLY A 64 -8.46 35.11 39.02
C GLY A 64 -9.97 35.38 38.93
N LYS A 65 -10.48 36.21 37.99
CA LYS A 65 -11.93 36.32 37.72
C LYS A 65 -12.26 36.17 36.23
N LYS A 66 -13.38 35.50 35.93
CA LYS A 66 -13.88 35.18 34.58
C LYS A 66 -14.66 36.36 33.98
N VAL A 67 -14.34 36.76 32.74
CA VAL A 67 -15.20 37.64 31.92
C VAL A 67 -15.82 36.84 30.76
N ARG A 68 -17.12 37.03 30.51
CA ARG A 68 -17.90 36.44 29.40
C ARG A 68 -18.04 37.49 28.29
N GLY A 69 -17.84 37.13 27.01
CA GLY A 69 -18.34 37.94 25.88
C GLY A 69 -17.69 37.67 24.53
N ARG A 70 -18.45 37.90 23.44
CA ARG A 70 -18.18 37.52 22.03
C ARG A 70 -17.30 38.56 21.31
N LYS A 71 -16.37 38.09 20.45
CA LYS A 71 -16.16 38.45 19.02
C LYS A 71 -14.74 38.03 18.60
N ARG A 72 -14.64 37.02 17.73
CA ARG A 72 -13.43 36.63 16.99
C ARG A 72 -13.86 36.59 15.54
N HIS A 73 -13.33 37.45 14.67
CA HIS A 73 -13.11 37.26 13.23
C HIS A 73 -12.33 38.48 12.72
N GLN A 74 -11.37 38.23 11.81
CA GLN A 74 -10.42 39.15 11.14
C GLN A 74 -9.15 39.50 11.91
N MET A 75 -8.02 38.91 11.51
CA MET A 75 -6.65 39.49 11.48
C MET A 75 -5.62 38.36 11.24
N ILE A 76 -5.53 37.83 10.01
CA ILE A 76 -4.37 37.06 9.52
C ILE A 76 -4.26 37.31 8.02
N ASP A 77 -3.75 38.46 7.58
CA ASP A 77 -3.54 38.70 6.14
C ASP A 77 -2.22 39.41 5.77
N ASN A 78 -1.31 39.73 6.71
CA ASN A 78 -0.07 40.46 6.35
C ASN A 78 1.16 40.05 7.17
N ILE A 79 1.84 38.96 6.79
CA ILE A 79 3.19 38.59 7.29
C ILE A 79 4.17 38.58 6.12
N LYS A 80 5.28 39.32 6.22
CA LYS A 80 6.45 39.25 5.31
C LYS A 80 7.66 38.65 6.03
N ILE A 81 8.40 37.78 5.34
CA ILE A 81 9.58 37.05 5.86
C ILE A 81 10.84 37.50 5.12
N ASN A 82 11.92 37.80 5.85
CA ASN A 82 13.27 38.06 5.30
C ASN A 82 14.28 37.08 5.92
N VAL A 83 15.28 36.64 5.14
CA VAL A 83 16.31 35.67 5.54
C VAL A 83 17.71 36.27 5.30
N HIS A 84 18.61 36.15 6.27
CA HIS A 84 20.00 36.59 6.17
C HIS A 84 20.99 35.43 6.42
N PHE A 85 22.10 35.42 5.69
CA PHE A 85 23.24 34.50 5.89
C PHE A 85 24.43 35.28 6.45
N LEU A 86 25.08 34.77 7.50
CA LEU A 86 26.28 35.36 8.10
C LEU A 86 27.50 34.50 7.75
N ASP A 87 28.45 35.07 7.00
CA ASP A 87 29.78 34.51 6.82
C ASP A 87 30.67 34.88 8.02
N SER A 88 31.40 33.90 8.54
CA SER A 88 32.23 34.04 9.73
C SER A 88 33.45 34.93 9.50
N CYS A 89 33.75 35.81 10.46
CA CYS A 89 35.11 36.18 10.90
C CYS A 89 34.98 37.28 11.96
N TYR A 90 35.10 36.98 13.26
CA TYR A 90 35.57 37.98 14.24
C TYR A 90 36.07 37.31 15.52
N GLU A 91 37.34 37.58 15.81
CA GLU A 91 38.07 37.27 17.04
C GLU A 91 37.47 38.01 18.24
N GLY A 92 37.46 37.36 19.41
CA GLY A 92 37.29 38.04 20.69
C GLY A 92 36.02 37.69 21.48
N VAL A 93 35.90 36.44 21.94
CA VAL A 93 35.08 36.11 23.12
C VAL A 93 35.91 35.26 24.08
N ARG A 94 36.13 35.78 25.29
CA ARG A 94 36.82 35.10 26.38
C ARG A 94 36.01 33.86 26.81
N PRO A 95 36.66 32.78 27.24
CA PRO A 95 35.97 31.58 27.68
C PRO A 95 35.05 31.89 28.87
N ILE A 96 33.77 31.54 28.75
CA ILE A 96 32.88 31.45 29.92
C ILE A 96 33.27 30.17 30.66
N THR A 97 34.17 30.33 31.62
CA THR A 97 34.43 29.35 32.66
C THR A 97 33.19 29.23 33.54
N ILE A 98 32.44 28.13 33.43
CA ILE A 98 31.49 27.77 34.47
C ILE A 98 32.31 27.18 35.62
N ALA A 99 32.73 28.06 36.53
CA ALA A 99 33.31 27.66 37.81
C ALA A 99 32.24 26.96 38.65
N VAL A 100 32.54 25.73 39.04
CA VAL A 100 31.83 25.00 40.09
C VAL A 100 32.06 25.78 41.39
N ALA A 101 31.02 26.43 41.90
CA ALA A 101 31.08 27.08 43.21
C ALA A 101 31.14 25.99 44.30
N GLN A 102 32.27 25.93 45.00
CA GLN A 102 32.41 25.26 46.29
C GLN A 102 31.65 26.03 47.38
N ASN A 103 30.92 25.27 48.20
CA ASN A 103 30.43 25.55 49.55
C ASN A 103 30.30 27.03 49.97
N CYS A 104 29.07 27.55 49.93
CA CYS A 104 28.63 28.56 50.89
C CYS A 104 27.79 27.86 51.96
N GLU A 105 28.19 28.05 53.22
CA GLU A 105 27.57 27.47 54.40
C GLU A 105 26.06 27.74 54.46
N ALA A 106 25.33 26.68 54.76
CA ALA A 106 23.90 26.70 54.96
C ALA A 106 23.53 27.65 56.11
N LYS A 107 22.77 28.71 55.79
CA LYS A 107 21.72 29.14 56.71
C LYS A 107 20.53 28.21 56.48
N THR A 108 20.18 27.50 57.53
CA THR A 108 19.02 26.62 57.63
C THR A 108 17.74 27.44 57.49
N ASP A 109 17.25 27.55 56.26
CA ASP A 109 15.82 27.71 56.01
C ASP A 109 15.29 26.32 55.65
N GLU A 110 14.39 25.79 56.49
CA GLU A 110 13.69 24.54 56.25
C GLU A 110 12.87 24.63 54.96
N VAL A 111 13.47 24.26 53.83
CA VAL A 111 12.73 23.96 52.60
C VAL A 111 12.13 22.58 52.78
N THR A 112 10.86 22.57 53.17
CA THR A 112 10.01 21.40 53.08
C THR A 112 9.97 20.92 51.62
N GLU A 113 10.61 19.78 51.34
CA GLU A 113 10.39 19.04 50.10
C GLU A 113 8.88 18.74 49.98
N ASN A 114 8.18 19.49 49.14
CA ASN A 114 6.82 19.13 48.74
C ASN A 114 6.89 17.87 47.85
N LYS A 115 7.08 16.70 48.48
CA LYS A 115 6.90 15.40 47.83
C LYS A 115 5.45 15.32 47.38
N ARG A 116 5.25 15.47 46.06
CA ARG A 116 3.94 15.22 45.45
C ARG A 116 3.61 13.74 45.65
N ASP A 117 2.36 13.44 45.93
CA ASP A 117 1.88 12.07 46.05
C ASP A 117 2.20 11.30 44.75
N PRO A 118 3.04 10.25 44.79
CA PRO A 118 3.46 9.51 43.61
C PRO A 118 2.30 8.92 42.80
N SER A 119 1.16 8.65 43.45
CA SER A 119 -0.01 8.07 42.79
C SER A 119 -0.72 9.03 41.82
N ILE A 120 -0.50 10.34 41.99
CA ILE A 120 -1.11 11.40 41.17
C ILE A 120 -0.09 12.23 40.39
N ASP A 121 1.21 12.08 40.67
CA ASP A 121 2.26 12.84 40.02
C ASP A 121 2.51 12.35 38.58
N ARG A 122 2.65 13.31 37.66
CA ARG A 122 2.84 13.07 36.22
C ARG A 122 3.89 14.04 35.65
N THR A 123 4.82 14.52 36.50
CA THR A 123 5.97 15.33 36.06
C THR A 123 7.13 14.49 35.52
N ILE A 124 7.16 13.20 35.84
CA ILE A 124 8.20 12.28 35.36
C ILE A 124 7.80 11.79 33.96
N GLU A 125 8.69 11.99 32.97
CA GLU A 125 8.51 11.44 31.62
C GLU A 125 9.02 10.00 31.58
N ILE A 126 8.18 9.10 31.07
CA ILE A 126 8.50 7.67 30.92
C ILE A 126 8.98 7.43 29.48
N PRO A 127 10.18 6.83 29.28
CA PRO A 127 10.67 6.47 27.95
C PRO A 127 9.74 5.50 27.21
N VAL A 128 9.67 5.61 25.89
CA VAL A 128 8.79 4.77 25.05
C VAL A 128 9.16 3.29 25.14
N GLU A 129 10.44 2.96 25.25
CA GLU A 129 10.94 1.59 25.37
C GLU A 129 10.46 0.94 26.66
N THR A 130 10.38 1.71 27.74
CA THR A 130 9.82 1.25 29.02
C THR A 130 8.34 0.95 28.88
N SER A 131 7.60 1.80 28.16
CA SER A 131 6.18 1.56 27.85
C SER A 131 5.98 0.28 27.04
N ILE A 132 6.76 0.09 25.98
CA ILE A 132 6.69 -1.11 25.12
C ILE A 132 6.99 -2.38 25.93
N ARG A 133 8.01 -2.35 26.80
CA ARG A 133 8.29 -3.48 27.72
C ARG A 133 7.16 -3.71 28.71
N TYR A 134 6.54 -2.65 29.23
CA TYR A 134 5.40 -2.75 30.13
C TYR A 134 4.21 -3.45 29.47
N LEU A 135 3.88 -3.14 28.22
CA LEU A 135 2.79 -3.80 27.48
C LEU A 135 2.99 -5.33 27.35
N LYS A 136 4.24 -5.80 27.35
CA LYS A 136 4.60 -7.23 27.27
C LYS A 136 4.69 -7.91 28.64
N SER A 137 4.55 -7.15 29.74
CA SER A 137 4.75 -7.64 31.10
C SER A 137 3.53 -8.40 31.66
N GLU A 138 3.77 -9.27 32.64
CA GLU A 138 2.70 -9.93 33.40
C GLU A 138 1.85 -8.94 34.20
N ALA A 139 2.42 -7.81 34.65
CA ALA A 139 1.67 -6.76 35.34
C ALA A 139 0.60 -6.13 34.43
N TYR A 140 0.94 -5.87 33.16
CA TYR A 140 -0.01 -5.39 32.17
C TYR A 140 -1.10 -6.42 31.89
N LYS A 141 -0.72 -7.69 31.63
CA LYS A 141 -1.70 -8.78 31.41
C LYS A 141 -2.64 -8.98 32.59
N THR A 142 -2.13 -8.89 33.82
CA THR A 142 -2.96 -8.99 35.04
C THR A 142 -3.97 -7.85 35.11
N THR A 143 -3.59 -6.65 34.67
CA THR A 143 -4.42 -5.45 34.77
C THR A 143 -5.47 -5.33 33.65
N TYR A 144 -5.10 -5.66 32.41
CA TYR A 144 -5.92 -5.40 31.22
C TYR A 144 -6.35 -6.68 30.49
N GLY A 145 -5.65 -7.80 30.70
CA GLY A 145 -5.88 -9.06 30.00
C GLY A 145 -5.70 -8.93 28.50
N ASN A 146 -6.59 -9.55 27.73
CA ASN A 146 -6.64 -9.47 26.27
C ASN A 146 -7.50 -8.31 25.75
N ASN A 147 -8.00 -7.45 26.63
CA ASN A 147 -8.90 -6.36 26.26
C ASN A 147 -8.12 -5.05 26.05
N PRO A 148 -8.58 -4.17 25.14
CA PRO A 148 -8.04 -2.81 25.04
C PRO A 148 -8.04 -2.07 26.39
N VAL A 149 -7.03 -1.24 26.64
CA VAL A 149 -6.82 -0.53 27.93
C VAL A 149 -8.01 0.32 28.39
N TRP A 150 -8.89 0.71 27.47
CA TRP A 150 -10.08 1.52 27.72
C TRP A 150 -11.35 0.71 28.00
N THR A 151 -11.33 -0.62 27.81
CA THR A 151 -12.54 -1.47 27.87
C THR A 151 -13.23 -1.43 29.23
N GLN A 152 -12.45 -1.49 30.32
CA GLN A 152 -12.96 -1.48 31.69
C GLN A 152 -13.15 -0.07 32.26
N TYR A 153 -12.91 0.97 31.45
CA TYR A 153 -12.99 2.34 31.92
C TYR A 153 -14.39 2.93 31.74
N ARG A 154 -14.95 3.42 32.85
CA ARG A 154 -16.20 4.18 32.83
C ARG A 154 -15.99 5.57 33.38
N ARG A 155 -16.37 6.57 32.58
CA ARG A 155 -16.23 7.98 32.94
C ARG A 155 -17.42 8.44 33.78
N ASN A 156 -17.13 8.97 34.96
CA ASN A 156 -18.13 9.65 35.78
C ASN A 156 -18.53 10.99 35.14
N HIS A 157 -19.83 11.25 35.04
CA HIS A 157 -20.40 12.52 34.59
C HIS A 157 -21.53 12.98 35.51
N LYS A 158 -21.80 14.29 35.51
CA LYS A 158 -22.87 14.89 36.31
C LYS A 158 -24.15 14.94 35.48
N GLY A 159 -25.27 14.49 36.06
CA GLY A 159 -26.59 14.44 35.41
C GLY A 159 -26.93 13.08 34.80
N ALA A 160 -28.19 12.90 34.39
CA ALA A 160 -28.73 11.63 33.90
C ALA A 160 -28.13 11.19 32.55
N PHE A 161 -27.58 12.12 31.77
CA PHE A 161 -27.04 11.85 30.44
C PHE A 161 -25.56 12.25 30.33
N PRO A 162 -24.74 11.48 29.59
CA PRO A 162 -23.34 11.81 29.38
C PRO A 162 -23.20 13.08 28.51
N PRO A 163 -22.22 13.95 28.81
CA PRO A 163 -21.97 15.14 28.02
C PRO A 163 -21.47 14.77 26.62
N LYS A 164 -21.89 15.53 25.59
CA LYS A 164 -21.49 15.32 24.18
C LYS A 164 -19.98 15.36 23.92
N LYS A 165 -19.19 16.01 24.78
CA LYS A 165 -17.73 16.11 24.67
C LYS A 165 -17.07 15.67 25.97
N THR A 166 -15.93 14.99 25.86
CA THR A 166 -15.11 14.61 27.03
C THR A 166 -14.41 15.83 27.65
N ARG A 167 -13.85 15.67 28.86
CA ARG A 167 -13.15 16.76 29.55
C ARG A 167 -11.89 17.21 28.78
N LYS A 168 -11.53 18.50 28.86
CA LYS A 168 -10.35 19.07 28.16
C LYS A 168 -9.04 18.35 28.52
N THR A 169 -8.74 18.19 29.81
CA THR A 169 -7.55 17.49 30.31
C THR A 169 -7.85 16.80 31.64
N CYS A 170 -7.12 15.72 31.94
CA CYS A 170 -7.07 15.09 33.27
C CYS A 170 -5.91 15.61 34.13
N ILE A 171 -4.86 16.16 33.52
CA ILE A 171 -3.62 16.58 34.19
C ILE A 171 -3.54 18.11 34.17
N ARG A 172 -3.18 18.71 35.31
CA ARG A 172 -2.93 20.15 35.47
C ARG A 172 -1.73 20.35 36.39
N GLY A 173 -0.80 21.22 36.02
CA GLY A 173 0.41 21.48 36.83
C GLY A 173 1.30 20.25 37.05
N GLY A 174 1.23 19.26 36.16
CA GLY A 174 1.96 17.99 36.29
C GLY A 174 1.31 16.97 37.22
N ALA A 175 0.08 17.17 37.70
CA ALA A 175 -0.61 16.20 38.55
C ALA A 175 -2.03 15.86 38.05
N ILE A 176 -2.52 14.67 38.40
CA ILE A 176 -3.89 14.24 38.13
C ILE A 176 -4.86 15.14 38.91
N SER A 177 -5.67 15.89 38.17
CA SER A 177 -6.59 16.90 38.73
C SER A 177 -8.04 16.40 38.86
N THR A 178 -8.27 15.09 38.69
CA THR A 178 -9.62 14.51 38.62
C THR A 178 -9.68 13.15 39.30
N GLY A 179 -10.74 12.86 40.05
CA GLY A 179 -10.90 11.55 40.71
C GLY A 179 -11.20 10.35 39.79
N SER A 180 -11.36 10.55 38.48
CA SER A 180 -11.51 9.48 37.49
C SER A 180 -10.78 9.90 36.19
N PRO A 181 -9.44 9.81 36.18
CA PRO A 181 -8.62 10.13 35.01
C PRO A 181 -8.90 9.15 33.86
N CYS A 182 -8.69 9.57 32.61
CA CYS A 182 -8.90 8.69 31.47
C CYS A 182 -7.86 7.54 31.42
N PRO A 183 -8.09 6.47 30.64
CA PRO A 183 -7.23 5.28 30.61
C PRO A 183 -5.74 5.58 30.45
N ILE A 184 -5.38 6.53 29.59
CA ILE A 184 -4.00 6.94 29.35
C ILE A 184 -3.43 7.85 30.45
N CYS A 185 -4.27 8.58 31.20
CA CYS A 185 -3.78 9.45 32.28
C CYS A 185 -3.70 8.72 33.62
N ARG A 186 -4.47 7.65 33.81
CA ARG A 186 -4.50 6.88 35.05
C ARG A 186 -3.25 6.04 35.22
N ASP A 187 -2.69 5.56 34.12
CA ASP A 187 -1.54 4.66 34.06
C ASP A 187 -0.41 5.40 33.33
N GLU A 188 0.67 5.66 34.05
CA GLU A 188 1.81 6.44 33.54
C GLU A 188 2.65 5.70 32.52
N TYR A 189 2.58 4.37 32.51
CA TYR A 189 3.34 3.52 31.59
C TYR A 189 2.66 3.37 30.23
N LEU A 190 1.46 3.92 30.03
CA LEU A 190 0.78 3.95 28.72
C LEU A 190 1.17 5.22 27.95
N VAL A 191 2.31 5.17 27.28
CA VAL A 191 2.89 6.31 26.56
C VAL A 191 2.40 6.30 25.11
N LEU A 192 1.67 7.35 24.72
CA LEU A 192 1.24 7.56 23.33
C LEU A 192 2.41 8.09 22.51
N ASP A 193 3.07 7.18 21.80
CA ASP A 193 4.18 7.48 20.90
C ASP A 193 4.05 6.67 19.60
N HIS A 194 4.56 7.20 18.50
CA HIS A 194 4.53 6.59 17.18
C HIS A 194 5.16 5.19 17.11
N GLN A 195 6.21 4.92 17.89
CA GLN A 195 6.87 3.61 17.96
C GLN A 195 6.07 2.58 18.77
N ASN A 196 5.13 3.02 19.62
CA ASN A 196 4.34 2.14 20.48
C ASN A 196 3.08 1.62 19.77
N VAL A 197 3.28 0.90 18.68
CA VAL A 197 2.24 0.42 17.76
C VAL A 197 1.17 -0.41 18.48
N ASP A 198 1.57 -1.28 19.41
CA ASP A 198 0.66 -2.16 20.15
C ASP A 198 -0.33 -1.39 21.03
N LEU A 199 0.09 -0.25 21.59
CA LEU A 199 -0.82 0.64 22.31
C LEU A 199 -1.73 1.41 21.35
N LEU A 200 -1.16 1.97 20.28
CA LEU A 200 -1.88 2.78 19.30
C LEU A 200 -3.01 1.99 18.62
N LYS A 201 -2.74 0.74 18.20
CA LYS A 201 -3.72 -0.16 17.55
C LYS A 201 -4.98 -0.39 18.40
N GLN A 202 -4.87 -0.34 19.73
CA GLN A 202 -6.03 -0.50 20.62
C GLN A 202 -7.05 0.63 20.51
N PHE A 203 -6.64 1.81 20.03
CA PHE A 203 -7.51 2.96 19.83
C PHE A 203 -7.96 3.13 18.37
N VAL A 204 -7.60 2.18 17.52
CA VAL A 204 -8.02 2.11 16.14
C VAL A 204 -9.03 0.98 16.02
N SER A 205 -10.09 1.22 15.26
CA SER A 205 -11.06 0.17 14.95
C SER A 205 -10.39 -0.92 14.10
N PRO A 206 -10.39 -2.20 14.51
CA PRO A 206 -9.78 -3.27 13.73
C PRO A 206 -10.54 -3.56 12.42
N HIS A 207 -11.81 -3.16 12.36
CA HIS A 207 -12.68 -3.38 11.20
C HIS A 207 -12.63 -2.24 10.20
N THR A 208 -12.30 -1.03 10.67
CA THR A 208 -12.47 0.18 9.88
C THR A 208 -11.23 1.06 9.81
N GLY A 209 -10.17 0.79 10.58
CA GLY A 209 -8.99 1.66 10.63
C GLY A 209 -9.24 3.07 11.20
N ALA A 210 -10.48 3.40 11.54
CA ALA A 210 -10.84 4.70 12.09
C ALA A 210 -10.41 4.82 13.56
N VAL A 211 -9.90 5.99 13.94
CA VAL A 211 -9.58 6.29 15.33
C VAL A 211 -10.86 6.34 16.15
N LEU A 212 -10.91 5.55 17.21
CA LEU A 212 -12.08 5.46 18.07
C LEU A 212 -12.34 6.80 18.76
N GLN A 213 -13.60 7.23 18.73
CA GLN A 213 -14.01 8.51 19.30
C GLN A 213 -13.80 8.54 20.83
N PRO A 214 -13.43 9.71 21.42
CA PRO A 214 -13.25 9.86 22.87
C PRO A 214 -14.45 9.43 23.72
N ILE A 215 -15.64 9.44 23.15
CA ILE A 215 -16.86 9.02 23.85
C ILE A 215 -16.89 7.51 24.08
N LYS A 216 -16.24 6.73 23.21
CA LYS A 216 -16.09 5.28 23.31
C LYS A 216 -14.87 4.91 24.16
N THR A 217 -13.73 5.56 23.93
CA THR A 217 -12.45 5.24 24.60
C THR A 217 -12.31 5.91 25.97
N GLY A 218 -13.15 6.90 26.27
CA GLY A 218 -13.10 7.66 27.50
C GLY A 218 -11.90 8.60 27.60
N LEU A 219 -11.15 8.85 26.53
CA LEU A 219 -10.00 9.76 26.53
C LEU A 219 -10.39 11.23 26.83
N CYS A 220 -9.51 11.96 27.53
CA CYS A 220 -9.62 13.41 27.58
C CYS A 220 -9.18 14.02 26.25
N GLN A 221 -9.65 15.23 25.93
CA GLN A 221 -9.41 15.86 24.63
C GLN A 221 -7.90 16.04 24.35
N MET A 222 -7.10 16.37 25.37
CA MET A 222 -5.65 16.49 25.23
C MET A 222 -4.97 15.19 24.81
N ARG A 223 -5.29 14.06 25.47
CA ARG A 223 -4.74 12.75 25.09
C ARG A 223 -5.29 12.25 23.77
N GLN A 224 -6.53 12.59 23.39
CA GLN A 224 -7.03 12.31 22.04
C GLN A 224 -6.19 13.04 20.99
N LYS A 225 -5.85 14.31 21.21
CA LYS A 225 -5.02 15.07 20.26
C LYS A 225 -3.63 14.46 20.12
N GLN A 226 -3.02 14.05 21.23
CA GLN A 226 -1.72 13.36 21.20
C GLN A 226 -1.79 12.00 20.53
N LEU A 227 -2.85 11.21 20.77
CA LEU A 227 -3.11 9.95 20.08
C LEU A 227 -3.18 10.16 18.56
N LEU A 228 -3.89 11.20 18.10
CA LEU A 228 -3.99 11.51 16.67
C LEU A 228 -2.62 11.86 16.08
N VAL A 229 -1.81 12.66 16.77
CA VAL A 229 -0.45 13.00 16.31
C VAL A 229 0.46 11.77 16.28
N ALA A 230 0.42 10.93 17.30
CA ALA A 230 1.22 9.71 17.36
C ALA A 230 0.80 8.71 16.27
N LEU A 231 -0.51 8.56 16.02
CA LEU A 231 -1.03 7.74 14.93
C LEU A 231 -0.63 8.30 13.56
N GLU A 232 -0.61 9.62 13.39
CA GLU A 232 -0.21 10.23 12.12
C GLU A 232 1.27 9.97 11.83
N ARG A 233 2.14 10.25 12.81
CA ARG A 233 3.57 9.94 12.71
C ARG A 233 3.82 8.45 12.49
N ALA A 234 3.11 7.58 13.19
CA ALA A 234 3.25 6.13 12.99
C ALA A 234 2.88 5.70 11.57
N LYS A 235 1.97 6.41 10.89
CA LYS A 235 1.68 6.14 9.47
C LYS A 235 2.76 6.70 8.56
N ASP A 236 3.24 7.91 8.83
CA ASP A 236 4.28 8.57 8.04
C ASP A 236 5.56 7.73 8.01
N TYR A 237 5.92 7.16 9.16
CA TYR A 237 7.07 6.25 9.32
C TYR A 237 6.76 4.78 8.99
N GLY A 238 5.56 4.46 8.49
CA GLY A 238 5.20 3.10 8.07
C GLY A 238 4.90 2.10 9.22
N TYR A 239 5.07 2.48 10.49
CA TYR A 239 4.77 1.64 11.65
C TYR A 239 3.29 1.21 11.76
N ILE A 240 2.37 2.01 11.23
CA ILE A 240 0.95 1.69 11.07
C ILE A 240 0.58 1.93 9.61
N THR A 241 0.60 0.89 8.79
CA THR A 241 0.09 0.95 7.43
C THR A 241 -1.43 1.01 7.46
N PHE A 242 -2.03 1.97 6.76
CA PHE A 242 -3.46 1.90 6.45
C PHE A 242 -3.65 0.78 5.43
N ASP A 243 -4.21 -0.33 5.88
CA ASP A 243 -5.04 -1.13 5.00
C ASP A 243 -6.09 -1.85 5.82
N VAL A 244 -7.32 -1.36 5.68
CA VAL A 244 -8.51 -2.11 6.07
C VAL A 244 -8.50 -3.36 5.17
N PRO A 245 -8.86 -4.56 5.67
CA PRO A 245 -8.83 -5.79 4.89
C PRO A 245 -9.94 -5.80 3.84
N PHE A 246 -9.81 -4.94 2.83
CA PHE A 246 -10.76 -4.79 1.75
C PHE A 246 -10.51 -5.87 0.71
N ARG A 247 -11.42 -6.84 0.73
CA ARG A 247 -11.60 -7.99 -0.14
C ARG A 247 -12.11 -7.58 -1.53
N VAL A 248 -13.16 -6.76 -1.59
CA VAL A 248 -13.75 -6.17 -2.81
C VAL A 248 -13.51 -4.66 -2.74
N SER A 249 -12.32 -4.24 -3.15
CA SER A 249 -11.71 -2.98 -2.72
C SER A 249 -12.57 -1.74 -2.93
N CYS A 250 -13.24 -1.61 -4.07
CA CYS A 250 -14.10 -0.45 -4.32
C CYS A 250 -15.39 -0.47 -3.48
N ALA A 251 -16.13 -1.58 -3.48
CA ALA A 251 -17.43 -1.67 -2.81
C ALA A 251 -17.31 -1.57 -1.29
N GLU A 252 -16.35 -2.29 -0.69
CA GLU A 252 -16.11 -2.19 0.75
C GLU A 252 -15.46 -0.85 1.12
N GLY A 253 -14.59 -0.31 0.26
CA GLY A 253 -14.05 1.04 0.44
C GLY A 253 -15.15 2.09 0.53
N LEU A 254 -16.15 2.03 -0.35
CA LEU A 254 -17.32 2.92 -0.30
C LEU A 254 -18.19 2.68 0.93
N ALA A 255 -18.48 1.41 1.26
CA ALA A 255 -19.25 1.08 2.45
C ALA A 255 -18.58 1.58 3.74
N PHE A 256 -17.24 1.60 3.76
CA PHE A 256 -16.46 2.12 4.87
C PHE A 256 -16.42 3.65 4.91
N LEU A 257 -16.11 4.30 3.78
CA LEU A 257 -15.95 5.76 3.70
C LEU A 257 -17.29 6.50 3.77
N CYS A 258 -18.36 5.88 3.29
CA CYS A 258 -19.71 6.42 3.23
C CYS A 258 -20.71 5.47 3.91
N PRO A 259 -20.64 5.30 5.24
CA PRO A 259 -21.46 4.31 5.96
C PRO A 259 -22.97 4.62 5.96
N GLU A 260 -23.35 5.85 5.62
CA GLU A 260 -24.76 6.26 5.49
C GLU A 260 -25.30 6.07 4.07
N GLU A 261 -24.42 5.84 3.10
CA GLU A 261 -24.80 5.68 1.69
C GLU A 261 -25.06 4.20 1.35
N LYS A 262 -25.99 3.98 0.43
CA LYS A 262 -26.29 2.64 -0.07
C LYS A 262 -25.35 2.27 -1.22
N VAL A 263 -24.61 1.18 -1.07
CA VAL A 263 -23.75 0.64 -2.12
C VAL A 263 -24.47 -0.52 -2.81
N THR A 264 -24.48 -0.53 -4.15
CA THR A 264 -25.04 -1.63 -4.94
C THR A 264 -23.95 -2.27 -5.79
N LEU A 265 -23.60 -3.51 -5.50
CA LEU A 265 -22.68 -4.32 -6.30
C LEU A 265 -23.47 -5.11 -7.35
N ILE A 266 -23.24 -4.83 -8.63
CA ILE A 266 -23.84 -5.60 -9.74
C ILE A 266 -22.79 -6.59 -10.24
N THR A 267 -23.09 -7.88 -10.22
CA THR A 267 -22.16 -8.94 -10.63
C THR A 267 -22.88 -10.03 -11.41
N ALA A 268 -22.24 -10.56 -12.45
CA ALA A 268 -22.78 -11.67 -13.23
C ALA A 268 -22.61 -13.04 -12.52
N SER A 269 -21.75 -13.11 -11.51
CA SER A 269 -21.45 -14.33 -10.75
C SER A 269 -21.99 -14.25 -9.31
N PRO A 270 -22.47 -15.37 -8.72
CA PRO A 270 -22.79 -15.44 -7.29
C PRO A 270 -21.54 -15.41 -6.38
N LEU A 271 -20.35 -15.59 -6.95
CA LEU A 271 -19.07 -15.57 -6.26
C LEU A 271 -18.32 -14.28 -6.60
N ILE A 272 -17.68 -13.69 -5.59
CA ILE A 272 -16.79 -12.53 -5.73
C ILE A 272 -15.41 -12.88 -5.19
N LYS A 273 -14.38 -12.25 -5.75
CA LYS A 273 -13.01 -12.46 -5.28
C LYS A 273 -12.70 -11.49 -4.16
N ALA A 274 -12.03 -12.01 -3.16
CA ALA A 274 -11.74 -11.37 -1.90
C ALA A 274 -10.26 -11.53 -1.58
N VAL A 275 -9.57 -10.42 -1.38
CA VAL A 275 -8.20 -10.40 -0.87
C VAL A 275 -8.15 -10.80 0.61
N THR A 276 -7.26 -11.73 0.96
CA THR A 276 -7.05 -12.21 2.34
C THR A 276 -5.57 -12.30 2.67
N ASN A 277 -5.22 -12.44 3.96
CA ASN A 277 -3.84 -12.64 4.42
C ASN A 277 -2.86 -11.59 3.86
N ILE A 278 -3.25 -10.31 3.93
CA ILE A 278 -2.42 -9.21 3.45
C ILE A 278 -1.21 -9.09 4.37
N VAL A 279 -0.02 -9.17 3.77
CA VAL A 279 1.29 -8.95 4.39
C VAL A 279 1.94 -7.77 3.68
N HIS A 280 2.20 -6.70 4.42
CA HIS A 280 2.99 -5.58 3.89
C HIS A 280 4.45 -5.97 3.94
N LEU A 281 5.11 -5.91 2.78
CA LEU A 281 6.56 -6.12 2.67
C LEU A 281 7.28 -4.78 2.73
N THR A 282 6.68 -3.73 2.16
CA THR A 282 7.18 -2.35 2.18
C THR A 282 6.00 -1.37 2.22
N LYS A 283 6.23 -0.06 2.07
CA LYS A 283 5.18 0.97 2.03
C LYS A 283 4.26 0.78 0.83
N THR A 284 4.77 0.39 -0.34
CA THR A 284 3.95 0.16 -1.54
C THR A 284 3.72 -1.32 -1.87
N LEU A 285 4.62 -2.22 -1.44
CA LEU A 285 4.58 -3.64 -1.77
C LEU A 285 3.77 -4.45 -0.74
N CYS A 286 2.77 -5.17 -1.22
CA CYS A 286 1.93 -6.06 -0.41
C CYS A 286 1.83 -7.44 -1.05
N GLN A 287 2.02 -8.48 -0.25
CA GLN A 287 1.67 -9.85 -0.59
C GLN A 287 0.28 -10.17 -0.03
N PHE A 288 -0.51 -10.97 -0.74
CA PHE A 288 -1.84 -11.38 -0.29
C PHE A 288 -2.35 -12.60 -1.05
N ASP A 289 -3.33 -13.27 -0.44
CA ASP A 289 -4.05 -14.39 -1.03
C ASP A 289 -5.38 -13.92 -1.64
N ILE A 290 -5.92 -14.71 -2.57
CA ILE A 290 -7.23 -14.46 -3.16
C ILE A 290 -8.16 -15.64 -2.93
N GLN A 291 -9.33 -15.33 -2.38
CA GLN A 291 -10.37 -16.30 -2.06
C GLN A 291 -11.68 -15.97 -2.76
N GLU A 292 -12.47 -16.99 -3.04
CA GLU A 292 -13.86 -16.81 -3.46
C GLU A 292 -14.76 -16.69 -2.24
N VAL A 293 -15.59 -15.66 -2.27
CA VAL A 293 -16.58 -15.38 -1.25
C VAL A 293 -17.96 -15.38 -1.91
N ASP A 294 -18.88 -16.11 -1.29
CA ASP A 294 -20.28 -16.05 -1.64
C ASP A 294 -20.84 -14.65 -1.34
N THR A 295 -21.53 -14.09 -2.32
CA THR A 295 -22.11 -12.74 -2.23
C THR A 295 -23.15 -12.58 -1.13
N GLY A 296 -23.88 -13.63 -0.76
CA GLY A 296 -24.79 -13.62 0.39
C GLY A 296 -24.02 -13.38 1.69
N LYS A 297 -22.95 -14.16 1.92
CA LYS A 297 -22.05 -13.99 3.09
C LYS A 297 -21.34 -12.63 3.09
N PHE A 298 -21.01 -12.12 1.91
CA PHE A 298 -20.42 -10.79 1.77
C PHE A 298 -21.39 -9.70 2.22
N VAL A 299 -22.67 -9.80 1.86
CA VAL A 299 -23.70 -8.86 2.31
C VAL A 299 -23.97 -8.98 3.81
N ASP A 300 -23.96 -10.21 4.37
CA ASP A 300 -24.15 -10.42 5.81
C ASP A 300 -23.09 -9.69 6.66
N SER A 301 -21.89 -9.50 6.11
CA SER A 301 -20.80 -8.76 6.75
C SER A 301 -20.78 -7.26 6.46
N HIS A 302 -21.60 -6.79 5.51
CA HIS A 302 -21.61 -5.41 5.02
C HIS A 302 -23.05 -4.89 4.84
N PRO A 303 -23.69 -4.38 5.91
CA PRO A 303 -25.13 -4.07 5.91
C PRO A 303 -25.54 -2.95 4.95
N THR A 304 -24.59 -2.11 4.51
CA THR A 304 -24.83 -1.01 3.55
C THR A 304 -24.69 -1.45 2.10
N ILE A 305 -24.17 -2.66 1.86
CA ILE A 305 -23.98 -3.22 0.52
C ILE A 305 -25.16 -4.11 0.16
N SER A 306 -25.70 -3.91 -1.04
CA SER A 306 -26.67 -4.81 -1.66
C SER A 306 -26.11 -5.37 -2.96
N VAL A 307 -26.47 -6.61 -3.30
CA VAL A 307 -25.97 -7.29 -4.51
C VAL A 307 -27.10 -7.50 -5.52
N VAL A 308 -26.79 -7.28 -6.80
CA VAL A 308 -27.66 -7.62 -7.93
C VAL A 308 -26.93 -8.63 -8.81
N HIS A 309 -27.44 -9.86 -8.84
CA HIS A 309 -26.93 -10.93 -9.70
C HIS A 309 -27.44 -10.78 -11.12
N ASN A 310 -26.66 -10.11 -11.96
CA ASN A 310 -26.96 -9.95 -13.37
C ASN A 310 -25.75 -9.40 -14.15
N ALA A 311 -25.68 -9.75 -15.43
CA ALA A 311 -24.78 -9.06 -16.34
C ALA A 311 -25.32 -7.66 -16.66
N VAL A 312 -24.43 -6.68 -16.76
CA VAL A 312 -24.74 -5.33 -17.26
C VAL A 312 -24.65 -5.34 -18.78
N THR A 313 -25.65 -4.80 -19.45
CA THR A 313 -25.70 -4.72 -20.93
C THR A 313 -25.49 -3.31 -21.45
N SER A 314 -25.89 -2.28 -20.69
CA SER A 314 -25.66 -0.88 -21.07
C SER A 314 -25.67 0.06 -19.87
N VAL A 315 -25.01 1.21 -20.05
CA VAL A 315 -25.03 2.34 -19.11
C VAL A 315 -25.54 3.57 -19.86
N ASP A 316 -26.46 4.30 -19.24
CA ASP A 316 -26.85 5.64 -19.65
C ASP A 316 -26.18 6.64 -18.71
N THR A 317 -25.16 7.32 -19.23
CA THR A 317 -24.38 8.34 -18.53
C THR A 317 -25.10 9.68 -18.39
N VAL A 318 -26.20 9.89 -19.11
CA VAL A 318 -26.99 11.14 -19.03
C VAL A 318 -28.14 10.98 -18.04
N GLN A 319 -28.82 9.83 -18.05
CA GLN A 319 -29.92 9.53 -17.13
C GLN A 319 -29.47 8.91 -15.81
N HIS A 320 -28.16 8.67 -15.66
CA HIS A 320 -27.54 7.98 -14.53
C HIS A 320 -28.20 6.63 -14.23
N THR A 321 -28.27 5.76 -15.24
CA THR A 321 -28.85 4.41 -15.11
C THR A 321 -27.96 3.31 -15.68
N VAL A 322 -28.07 2.13 -15.08
CA VAL A 322 -27.47 0.88 -15.54
C VAL A 322 -28.59 -0.09 -15.89
N THR A 323 -28.54 -0.70 -17.08
CA THR A 323 -29.50 -1.73 -17.50
C THR A 323 -28.84 -3.10 -17.46
N THR A 324 -29.52 -4.06 -16.84
CA THR A 324 -29.05 -5.45 -16.76
C THR A 324 -29.61 -6.30 -17.91
N ALA A 325 -29.05 -7.50 -18.11
CA ALA A 325 -29.50 -8.46 -19.13
C ALA A 325 -30.97 -8.89 -18.95
N THR A 326 -31.49 -8.87 -17.72
CA THR A 326 -32.92 -9.10 -17.44
C THR A 326 -33.81 -7.87 -17.64
N GLY A 327 -33.25 -6.76 -18.14
CA GLY A 327 -33.97 -5.48 -18.34
C GLY A 327 -34.21 -4.68 -17.05
N LYS A 328 -33.62 -5.08 -15.92
CA LYS A 328 -33.72 -4.30 -14.67
C LYS A 328 -32.88 -3.04 -14.81
N VAL A 329 -33.48 -1.90 -14.47
CA VAL A 329 -32.81 -0.60 -14.49
C VAL A 329 -32.45 -0.19 -13.06
N VAL A 330 -31.18 0.14 -12.84
CA VAL A 330 -30.64 0.60 -11.54
C VAL A 330 -30.16 2.04 -11.71
N LYS A 331 -30.66 2.97 -10.88
CA LYS A 331 -30.19 4.36 -10.84
C LYS A 331 -28.95 4.49 -9.96
N TYR A 332 -28.08 5.44 -10.28
CA TYR A 332 -26.89 5.73 -9.49
C TYR A 332 -26.68 7.23 -9.28
N ASN A 333 -25.99 7.57 -8.18
CA ASN A 333 -25.41 8.89 -7.97
C ASN A 333 -23.93 8.93 -8.40
N LYS A 334 -23.24 7.80 -8.23
CA LYS A 334 -21.88 7.57 -8.68
C LYS A 334 -21.78 6.12 -9.17
N LEU A 335 -21.03 5.87 -10.23
CA LEU A 335 -20.84 4.54 -10.81
C LEU A 335 -19.35 4.22 -10.92
N CYS A 336 -18.92 3.04 -10.48
CA CYS A 336 -17.57 2.55 -10.73
C CYS A 336 -17.61 1.28 -11.60
N LEU A 337 -16.95 1.34 -12.76
CA LEU A 337 -16.84 0.24 -13.71
C LEU A 337 -15.61 -0.61 -13.40
N CYS A 338 -15.85 -1.80 -12.84
CA CYS A 338 -14.82 -2.79 -12.46
C CYS A 338 -14.97 -4.10 -13.24
N THR A 339 -15.24 -4.03 -14.55
CA THR A 339 -15.59 -5.19 -15.39
C THR A 339 -14.41 -6.09 -15.76
N GLY A 340 -13.20 -5.72 -15.35
CA GLY A 340 -11.98 -6.47 -15.59
C GLY A 340 -11.62 -6.58 -17.07
N ALA A 341 -11.03 -7.72 -17.44
CA ALA A 341 -10.54 -8.01 -18.78
C ALA A 341 -10.75 -9.48 -19.14
N ASN A 342 -10.93 -9.73 -20.44
CA ASN A 342 -11.09 -11.05 -21.05
C ASN A 342 -9.75 -11.57 -21.59
N PRO A 343 -9.51 -12.90 -21.65
CA PRO A 343 -8.32 -13.43 -22.31
C PRO A 343 -8.22 -12.97 -23.77
N LYS A 344 -7.01 -12.62 -24.21
CA LYS A 344 -6.69 -12.44 -25.63
C LYS A 344 -6.40 -13.81 -26.23
N LEU A 345 -7.36 -14.35 -26.97
CA LEU A 345 -7.23 -15.65 -27.62
C LEU A 345 -6.44 -15.53 -28.93
N ILE A 346 -5.60 -16.53 -29.20
CA ILE A 346 -4.88 -16.64 -30.48
C ILE A 346 -5.79 -17.04 -31.66
N ALA A 347 -6.94 -17.65 -31.36
CA ALA A 347 -7.98 -17.93 -32.33
C ALA A 347 -9.35 -17.92 -31.63
N ASP A 348 -10.21 -16.99 -32.01
CA ASP A 348 -11.55 -16.85 -31.44
C ASP A 348 -12.47 -17.99 -31.90
N ARG A 349 -13.36 -18.43 -30.99
CA ARG A 349 -14.37 -19.47 -31.25
C ARG A 349 -13.82 -20.82 -31.72
N ASN A 350 -12.55 -21.10 -31.46
CA ASN A 350 -11.94 -22.41 -31.72
C ASN A 350 -12.08 -23.30 -30.47
N GLN A 351 -12.76 -24.44 -30.61
CA GLN A 351 -13.02 -25.36 -29.48
C GLN A 351 -11.74 -25.95 -28.84
N PHE A 352 -10.64 -25.98 -29.58
CA PHE A 352 -9.34 -26.48 -29.11
C PHE A 352 -8.48 -25.39 -28.47
N VAL A 353 -8.90 -24.12 -28.51
CA VAL A 353 -8.18 -23.01 -27.88
C VAL A 353 -8.89 -22.60 -26.60
N LEU A 354 -8.20 -22.75 -25.48
CA LEU A 354 -8.68 -22.36 -24.16
C LEU A 354 -7.88 -21.16 -23.65
N GLY A 355 -8.57 -20.08 -23.28
CA GLY A 355 -7.97 -19.00 -22.48
C GLY A 355 -8.20 -19.30 -21.00
N ILE A 356 -7.18 -19.04 -20.17
CA ILE A 356 -7.28 -19.21 -18.72
C ILE A 356 -7.32 -17.83 -18.06
N ARG A 357 -8.41 -17.55 -17.34
CA ARG A 357 -8.63 -16.23 -16.72
C ARG A 357 -9.49 -16.27 -15.46
N ASP A 358 -10.47 -17.14 -15.38
CA ASP A 358 -11.40 -17.26 -14.24
C ASP A 358 -11.47 -18.71 -13.74
N THR A 359 -12.20 -18.93 -12.66
CA THR A 359 -12.32 -20.25 -12.02
C THR A 359 -12.92 -21.29 -12.96
N GLU A 360 -13.94 -20.91 -13.73
CA GLU A 360 -14.62 -21.75 -14.70
C GLU A 360 -13.67 -22.21 -15.80
N SER A 361 -12.83 -21.30 -16.32
CA SER A 361 -11.79 -21.67 -17.30
C SER A 361 -10.73 -22.62 -16.72
N VAL A 362 -10.45 -22.54 -15.42
CA VAL A 362 -9.55 -23.49 -14.75
C VAL A 362 -10.21 -24.84 -14.54
N GLU A 363 -11.49 -24.89 -14.16
CA GLU A 363 -12.24 -26.15 -14.06
C GLU A 363 -12.33 -26.84 -15.42
N GLU A 364 -12.55 -26.08 -16.49
CA GLU A 364 -12.49 -26.60 -17.86
C GLU A 364 -11.10 -27.11 -18.22
N PHE A 365 -10.05 -26.35 -17.89
CA PHE A 365 -8.66 -26.77 -18.07
C PHE A 365 -8.38 -28.09 -17.33
N GLN A 366 -8.76 -28.20 -16.05
CA GLN A 366 -8.64 -29.41 -15.25
C GLN A 366 -9.38 -30.60 -15.86
N GLY A 367 -10.58 -30.36 -16.40
CA GLY A 367 -11.35 -31.39 -17.10
C GLY A 367 -10.62 -31.92 -18.33
N ARG A 368 -10.02 -31.01 -19.12
CA ARG A 368 -9.30 -31.35 -20.35
C ARG A 368 -7.95 -32.04 -20.10
N ILE A 369 -7.15 -31.58 -19.13
CA ILE A 369 -5.81 -32.14 -18.88
C ILE A 369 -5.83 -33.59 -18.36
N LYS A 370 -6.90 -34.02 -17.67
CA LYS A 370 -7.02 -35.39 -17.14
C LYS A 370 -6.87 -36.47 -18.19
N ASN A 371 -7.25 -36.19 -19.44
CA ASN A 371 -7.17 -37.13 -20.55
C ASN A 371 -6.16 -36.69 -21.62
N ALA A 372 -5.47 -35.56 -21.41
CA ALA A 372 -4.54 -35.03 -22.38
C ALA A 372 -3.19 -35.76 -22.30
N ARG A 373 -2.58 -35.93 -23.46
CA ARG A 373 -1.21 -36.42 -23.66
C ARG A 373 -0.25 -35.28 -23.93
N ARG A 374 -0.67 -34.27 -24.70
CA ARG A 374 0.13 -33.10 -25.01
C ARG A 374 -0.73 -31.85 -25.12
N ILE A 375 -0.25 -30.75 -24.56
CA ILE A 375 -0.80 -29.42 -24.79
C ILE A 375 0.24 -28.50 -25.42
N VAL A 376 -0.23 -27.49 -26.15
CA VAL A 376 0.59 -26.36 -26.57
C VAL A 376 0.18 -25.15 -25.74
N VAL A 377 1.12 -24.55 -25.00
CA VAL A 377 0.91 -23.30 -24.26
C VAL A 377 1.52 -22.16 -25.08
N VAL A 378 0.73 -21.12 -25.35
CA VAL A 378 1.14 -20.00 -26.19
C VAL A 378 1.11 -18.71 -25.37
N GLY A 379 2.25 -18.03 -25.29
CA GLY A 379 2.42 -16.78 -24.54
C GLY A 379 3.42 -16.90 -23.40
N ASN A 380 3.93 -15.76 -22.93
CA ASN A 380 5.13 -15.70 -22.07
C ASN A 380 4.90 -14.86 -20.78
N GLY A 381 3.66 -14.87 -20.28
CA GLY A 381 3.24 -14.17 -19.07
C GLY A 381 3.03 -15.12 -17.88
N GLY A 382 2.61 -14.59 -16.73
CA GLY A 382 2.52 -15.32 -15.47
C GLY A 382 1.69 -16.60 -15.55
N ILE A 383 0.51 -16.55 -16.19
CA ILE A 383 -0.32 -17.74 -16.41
C ILE A 383 0.42 -18.84 -17.17
N ALA A 384 1.15 -18.50 -18.24
CA ALA A 384 1.89 -19.49 -19.01
C ALA A 384 3.02 -20.10 -18.17
N THR A 385 3.79 -19.25 -17.49
CA THR A 385 4.89 -19.63 -16.61
C THR A 385 4.43 -20.58 -15.50
N GLU A 386 3.32 -20.27 -14.84
CA GLU A 386 2.74 -21.09 -13.78
C GLU A 386 2.22 -22.42 -14.31
N ILE A 387 1.53 -22.44 -15.47
CA ILE A 387 1.07 -23.70 -16.09
C ILE A 387 2.25 -24.61 -16.41
N VAL A 388 3.29 -24.07 -17.05
CA VAL A 388 4.45 -24.85 -17.48
C VAL A 388 5.22 -25.40 -16.28
N HIS A 389 5.25 -24.67 -15.17
CA HIS A 389 5.92 -25.12 -13.94
C HIS A 389 5.08 -26.10 -13.11
N GLU A 390 3.77 -25.89 -13.02
CA GLU A 390 2.92 -26.55 -12.03
C GLU A 390 2.15 -27.75 -12.56
N VAL A 391 1.90 -27.81 -13.88
CA VAL A 391 1.22 -28.97 -14.47
C VAL A 391 2.18 -30.14 -14.55
N GLU A 392 1.75 -31.27 -13.99
CA GLU A 392 2.51 -32.53 -14.00
C GLU A 392 1.80 -33.61 -14.81
N GLY A 393 2.53 -34.63 -15.27
CA GLY A 393 1.97 -35.78 -15.97
C GLY A 393 1.44 -35.48 -17.38
N LEU A 394 2.09 -34.54 -18.07
CA LEU A 394 1.71 -34.07 -19.41
C LEU A 394 2.95 -33.62 -20.22
N GLU A 395 2.92 -33.78 -21.54
CA GLU A 395 3.89 -33.12 -22.42
C GLU A 395 3.40 -31.70 -22.75
N ILE A 396 4.25 -30.70 -22.49
CA ILE A 396 3.94 -29.29 -22.72
C ILE A 396 4.91 -28.73 -23.75
N ILE A 397 4.37 -28.23 -24.86
CA ILE A 397 5.11 -27.41 -25.82
C ILE A 397 4.81 -25.95 -25.52
N TRP A 398 5.81 -25.21 -25.06
CA TRP A 398 5.68 -23.81 -24.71
C TRP A 398 6.21 -22.92 -25.83
N ALA A 399 5.31 -22.33 -26.62
CA ALA A 399 5.66 -21.46 -27.73
C ALA A 399 5.66 -19.99 -27.27
N ILE A 400 6.82 -19.34 -27.41
CA ILE A 400 7.02 -17.94 -27.02
C ILE A 400 7.70 -17.14 -28.13
N LYS A 401 7.30 -15.88 -28.28
CA LYS A 401 7.87 -14.95 -29.26
C LYS A 401 9.20 -14.34 -28.84
N ASP A 402 9.53 -14.45 -27.55
CA ASP A 402 10.70 -13.81 -26.95
C ASP A 402 11.93 -14.74 -26.94
N LYS A 403 13.09 -14.16 -26.67
CA LYS A 403 14.38 -14.88 -26.58
C LYS A 403 14.58 -15.65 -25.29
N HIS A 404 13.77 -15.37 -24.28
CA HIS A 404 13.85 -15.99 -22.96
C HIS A 404 12.45 -16.12 -22.33
N ILE A 405 12.34 -17.05 -21.38
CA ILE A 405 11.09 -17.32 -20.67
C ILE A 405 10.73 -16.19 -19.71
N SER A 406 9.43 -16.01 -19.46
CA SER A 406 8.85 -15.02 -18.55
C SER A 406 9.29 -13.57 -18.84
N ALA A 407 9.58 -13.24 -20.10
CA ALA A 407 10.18 -11.95 -20.49
C ALA A 407 9.33 -10.71 -20.13
N THR A 408 8.04 -10.91 -19.87
CA THR A 408 7.15 -9.85 -19.35
C THR A 408 7.59 -9.35 -17.97
N PHE A 409 8.20 -10.22 -17.16
CA PHE A 409 8.50 -9.96 -15.75
C PHE A 409 10.00 -9.97 -15.46
N VAL A 410 10.79 -10.77 -16.18
CA VAL A 410 12.20 -10.97 -15.85
C VAL A 410 13.10 -10.81 -17.08
N ASP A 411 14.37 -10.49 -16.82
CA ASP A 411 15.42 -10.38 -17.84
C ASP A 411 16.06 -11.74 -18.16
N PRO A 412 16.94 -11.83 -19.18
CA PRO A 412 17.58 -13.10 -19.56
C PRO A 412 18.36 -13.79 -18.43
N GLY A 413 19.01 -13.05 -17.52
CA GLY A 413 19.78 -13.64 -16.43
C GLY A 413 18.89 -14.32 -15.39
N ALA A 414 17.78 -13.67 -15.02
CA ALA A 414 16.75 -14.28 -14.18
C ALA A 414 16.06 -15.47 -14.86
N ALA A 415 15.85 -15.40 -16.19
CA ALA A 415 15.32 -16.55 -16.94
C ALA A 415 16.27 -17.75 -16.93
N GLU A 416 17.58 -17.52 -17.07
CA GLU A 416 18.60 -18.57 -16.93
C GLU A 416 18.61 -19.17 -15.51
N PHE A 417 18.48 -18.32 -14.48
CA PHE A 417 18.35 -18.77 -13.09
C PHE A 417 17.19 -19.80 -12.94
N PHE A 418 16.04 -19.53 -13.57
CA PHE A 418 14.89 -20.44 -13.55
C PHE A 418 15.02 -21.70 -14.42
N GLN A 419 15.83 -21.69 -15.49
CA GLN A 419 15.97 -22.85 -16.38
C GLN A 419 16.36 -24.14 -15.62
N THR A 420 17.14 -24.00 -14.55
CA THR A 420 17.54 -25.14 -13.72
C THR A 420 16.36 -25.87 -13.08
N LYS A 421 15.31 -25.14 -12.68
CA LYS A 421 14.06 -25.71 -12.13
C LYS A 421 13.10 -26.19 -13.21
N LEU A 422 13.16 -25.61 -14.41
CA LEU A 422 12.35 -26.05 -15.54
C LEU A 422 12.82 -27.41 -16.09
N LEU A 423 14.14 -27.62 -16.14
CA LEU A 423 14.74 -28.81 -16.77
C LEU A 423 14.99 -29.97 -15.80
N LYS A 424 15.02 -29.71 -14.49
CA LYS A 424 15.18 -30.76 -13.48
C LYS A 424 13.81 -31.25 -13.00
N ASN A 425 13.49 -32.50 -13.32
CA ASN A 425 12.48 -33.30 -12.62
C ASN A 425 12.93 -33.65 -11.19
N GLU A 426 13.39 -32.66 -10.41
CA GLU A 426 13.58 -32.87 -8.97
C GLU A 426 12.20 -33.09 -8.37
N GLU A 427 11.99 -34.23 -7.70
CA GLU A 427 10.77 -34.55 -6.97
C GLU A 427 10.32 -33.32 -6.17
N LYS A 428 9.19 -32.72 -6.56
CA LYS A 428 8.56 -31.67 -5.75
C LYS A 428 8.19 -32.31 -4.43
N LYS A 429 9.04 -32.16 -3.41
CA LYS A 429 8.66 -32.49 -2.04
C LYS A 429 7.45 -31.61 -1.72
N MET A 430 6.29 -32.25 -1.65
CA MET A 430 5.02 -31.65 -1.29
C MET A 430 5.19 -31.04 0.11
N GLN A 431 5.56 -29.75 0.18
CA GLN A 431 5.36 -29.00 1.41
C GLN A 431 3.85 -28.87 1.55
N GLU A 432 3.26 -29.73 2.38
CA GLU A 432 1.88 -29.61 2.83
C GLU A 432 1.74 -28.31 3.63
N THR A 433 1.68 -27.17 2.92
CA THR A 433 1.07 -25.98 3.49
C THR A 433 -0.41 -26.30 3.56
N THR A 434 -0.85 -26.71 4.75
CA THR A 434 -2.26 -26.97 5.04
C THR A 434 -3.02 -25.65 4.95
N VAL A 435 -3.39 -25.23 3.74
CA VAL A 435 -4.33 -24.13 3.54
C VAL A 435 -5.71 -24.69 3.88
N LYS A 436 -6.23 -24.35 5.06
CA LYS A 436 -7.60 -24.71 5.44
C LYS A 436 -8.57 -24.16 4.40
N ARG A 437 -9.10 -25.05 3.56
CA ARG A 437 -10.06 -24.74 2.49
C ARG A 437 -11.49 -24.86 2.99
N LEU A 438 -12.30 -23.88 2.64
CA LEU A 438 -13.76 -24.01 2.58
C LEU A 438 -14.16 -24.03 1.11
N LYS A 439 -14.41 -25.22 0.56
CA LYS A 439 -14.99 -25.38 -0.78
C LYS A 439 -16.50 -25.28 -0.61
N PHE A 440 -17.14 -24.27 -1.22
CA PHE A 440 -18.60 -24.21 -1.26
C PHE A 440 -19.06 -24.90 -2.55
N THR A 441 -19.65 -26.09 -2.42
CA THR A 441 -20.40 -26.71 -3.52
C THR A 441 -21.78 -26.08 -3.51
N VAL A 442 -22.09 -25.24 -4.50
CA VAL A 442 -23.46 -24.79 -4.71
C VAL A 442 -24.26 -25.99 -5.20
N GLY A 443 -25.31 -26.34 -4.46
CA GLY A 443 -26.22 -27.42 -4.83
C GLY A 443 -26.80 -27.18 -6.22
N ALA A 444 -26.68 -28.18 -7.09
CA ALA A 444 -27.19 -28.17 -8.45
C ALA A 444 -28.69 -27.81 -8.46
N THR A 445 -29.00 -26.58 -8.84
CA THR A 445 -30.27 -26.24 -9.48
C THR A 445 -29.93 -26.01 -10.94
N GLU A 446 -30.66 -26.70 -11.82
CA GLU A 446 -30.43 -26.80 -13.26
C GLU A 446 -30.03 -25.45 -13.88
N GLN A 447 -28.72 -25.23 -14.03
CA GLN A 447 -28.19 -24.11 -14.78
C GLN A 447 -28.47 -24.39 -16.25
N GLN A 448 -29.26 -23.52 -16.87
CA GLN A 448 -29.22 -23.34 -18.32
C GLN A 448 -27.75 -23.17 -18.71
N LYS A 449 -27.30 -23.94 -19.72
CA LYS A 449 -25.99 -23.84 -20.38
C LYS A 449 -25.83 -22.46 -21.06
N GLY A 450 -25.78 -21.40 -20.27
CA GLY A 450 -25.37 -20.06 -20.66
C GLY A 450 -23.92 -19.87 -20.26
N THR A 451 -23.18 -19.13 -21.08
CA THR A 451 -21.77 -18.74 -20.88
C THR A 451 -21.62 -17.78 -19.69
N THR A 452 -21.83 -18.25 -18.46
CA THR A 452 -21.58 -17.48 -17.24
C THR A 452 -20.08 -17.49 -16.97
N ARG A 453 -19.41 -16.36 -17.21
CA ARG A 453 -18.00 -16.12 -16.92
C ARG A 453 -17.82 -15.71 -15.46
N GLY A 454 -16.74 -16.16 -14.82
CA GLY A 454 -16.44 -15.82 -13.44
C GLY A 454 -15.45 -14.67 -13.29
N ALA A 455 -14.99 -14.49 -12.06
CA ALA A 455 -14.03 -13.46 -11.70
C ALA A 455 -12.58 -13.91 -11.93
N ALA A 456 -11.67 -12.95 -12.16
CA ALA A 456 -10.28 -13.20 -12.49
C ALA A 456 -9.55 -14.14 -11.50
N LEU A 457 -8.57 -14.90 -11.99
CA LEU A 457 -7.67 -15.74 -11.19
C LEU A 457 -6.67 -14.88 -10.44
N GLY A 458 -6.44 -15.22 -9.18
CA GLY A 458 -5.44 -14.59 -8.32
C GLY A 458 -4.00 -15.09 -8.52
N PRO A 459 -3.04 -14.50 -7.79
CA PRO A 459 -1.74 -15.11 -7.56
C PRO A 459 -1.90 -16.54 -7.04
N ASP A 460 -0.97 -17.41 -7.41
CA ASP A 460 -0.93 -18.81 -6.97
C ASP A 460 -2.24 -19.57 -7.25
N TRP A 461 -2.98 -19.20 -8.31
CA TRP A 461 -4.29 -19.80 -8.59
C TRP A 461 -4.20 -21.33 -8.69
N HIS A 462 -3.09 -21.85 -9.22
CA HIS A 462 -2.82 -23.29 -9.32
C HIS A 462 -2.90 -24.00 -7.96
N ALA A 463 -2.57 -23.34 -6.85
CA ALA A 463 -2.61 -23.94 -5.51
C ALA A 463 -4.02 -24.37 -5.11
N SER A 464 -5.04 -23.85 -5.82
CA SER A 464 -6.46 -24.16 -5.65
C SER A 464 -7.00 -25.32 -6.46
N PHE A 465 -6.19 -25.90 -7.33
CA PHE A 465 -6.65 -26.86 -8.31
C PHE A 465 -5.70 -28.06 -8.38
N ASN A 466 -6.26 -29.27 -8.43
CA ASN A 466 -5.48 -30.45 -8.82
C ASN A 466 -5.24 -30.38 -10.34
N ILE A 467 -4.00 -30.09 -10.74
CA ILE A 467 -3.60 -29.91 -12.14
C ILE A 467 -2.66 -31.02 -12.63
N GLN A 468 -2.95 -32.26 -12.25
CA GLN A 468 -2.24 -33.45 -12.72
C GLN A 468 -2.89 -34.05 -13.98
N GLY A 469 -2.05 -34.32 -14.98
CA GLY A 469 -2.36 -35.12 -16.16
C GLY A 469 -2.25 -36.62 -15.89
N ASN A 470 -2.34 -37.43 -16.95
CA ASN A 470 -2.43 -38.89 -16.86
C ASN A 470 -1.09 -39.63 -17.05
N GLN A 471 -0.01 -38.92 -17.38
CA GLN A 471 1.30 -39.54 -17.64
C GLN A 471 2.15 -39.63 -16.37
N THR A 472 3.05 -40.60 -16.35
CA THR A 472 4.00 -40.82 -15.23
C THR A 472 5.13 -39.80 -15.16
N ALA A 473 5.42 -39.10 -16.26
CA ALA A 473 6.47 -38.08 -16.32
C ALA A 473 6.00 -36.86 -17.09
N SER A 474 6.39 -35.68 -16.59
CA SER A 474 6.20 -34.40 -17.29
C SER A 474 7.36 -34.13 -18.22
N LYS A 475 7.09 -33.50 -19.36
CA LYS A 475 8.12 -33.03 -20.28
C LYS A 475 7.75 -31.66 -20.81
N VAL A 476 8.62 -30.68 -20.59
CA VAL A 476 8.46 -29.34 -21.16
C VAL A 476 9.46 -29.15 -22.30
N THR A 477 8.99 -28.67 -23.45
CA THR A 477 9.82 -28.20 -24.56
C THR A 477 9.48 -26.74 -24.84
N VAL A 478 10.48 -25.87 -24.81
CA VAL A 478 10.30 -24.44 -25.09
C VAL A 478 10.70 -24.15 -26.54
N GLU A 479 9.82 -23.52 -27.28
CA GLU A 479 10.04 -23.02 -28.62
C GLU A 479 10.13 -21.49 -28.56
N TYR A 480 11.36 -20.98 -28.72
CA TYR A 480 11.68 -19.55 -28.66
C TYR A 480 11.48 -18.86 -30.00
N GLU A 481 11.34 -17.54 -29.96
CA GLU A 481 11.27 -16.66 -31.13
C GLU A 481 10.26 -17.13 -32.20
N THR A 482 9.11 -17.64 -31.74
CA THR A 482 8.08 -18.17 -32.61
C THR A 482 6.67 -17.78 -32.17
N GLU A 483 5.78 -17.69 -33.15
CA GLU A 483 4.36 -17.44 -32.95
C GLU A 483 3.53 -18.57 -33.57
N VAL A 484 2.25 -18.65 -33.20
CA VAL A 484 1.31 -19.54 -33.89
C VAL A 484 0.95 -18.93 -35.23
N LYS A 485 1.30 -19.62 -36.31
CA LYS A 485 1.00 -19.24 -37.68
C LYS A 485 -0.39 -19.72 -38.10
N ASP A 486 -0.73 -20.97 -37.77
CA ASP A 486 -2.00 -21.59 -38.14
C ASP A 486 -2.39 -22.72 -37.18
N ILE A 487 -3.70 -23.02 -37.10
CA ILE A 487 -4.27 -24.09 -36.30
C ILE A 487 -5.18 -24.93 -37.20
N THR A 488 -4.79 -26.18 -37.43
CA THR A 488 -5.52 -27.10 -38.31
C THR A 488 -6.05 -28.29 -37.55
N THR A 489 -7.27 -28.72 -37.84
CA THR A 489 -7.81 -30.01 -37.40
C THR A 489 -7.47 -31.08 -38.43
N SER A 490 -7.23 -32.31 -37.98
CA SER A 490 -7.01 -33.45 -38.87
C SER A 490 -8.03 -34.54 -38.56
N ASP A 491 -8.50 -35.22 -39.60
CA ASP A 491 -9.27 -36.47 -39.47
C ASP A 491 -8.37 -37.69 -39.18
N ASP A 492 -7.05 -37.48 -39.19
CA ASP A 492 -6.04 -38.50 -38.90
C ASP A 492 -6.03 -38.84 -37.40
N GLU A 493 -6.05 -40.14 -37.05
CA GLU A 493 -6.33 -40.63 -35.67
C GLU A 493 -5.28 -40.24 -34.60
N SER A 494 -4.18 -39.59 -34.99
CA SER A 494 -3.05 -39.33 -34.08
C SER A 494 -3.32 -38.19 -33.09
N TRP A 495 -3.82 -37.04 -33.56
CA TRP A 495 -4.08 -35.84 -32.74
C TRP A 495 -5.29 -35.06 -33.26
N PRO A 496 -6.15 -34.52 -32.37
CA PRO A 496 -7.33 -33.77 -32.78
C PRO A 496 -7.01 -32.38 -33.36
N VAL A 497 -5.87 -31.79 -33.01
CA VAL A 497 -5.45 -30.48 -33.51
C VAL A 497 -3.93 -30.41 -33.72
N TYR A 498 -3.52 -29.65 -34.72
CA TYR A 498 -2.13 -29.36 -35.06
C TYR A 498 -1.87 -27.86 -35.03
N VAL A 499 -0.77 -27.47 -34.37
CA VAL A 499 -0.30 -26.09 -34.28
C VAL A 499 0.91 -25.90 -35.18
N HIS A 500 0.79 -25.00 -36.15
CA HIS A 500 1.88 -24.62 -37.05
C HIS A 500 2.56 -23.37 -36.51
N LEU A 501 3.85 -23.45 -36.28
CA LEU A 501 4.66 -22.35 -35.75
C LEU A 501 5.37 -21.58 -36.87
N THR A 502 5.65 -20.30 -36.64
CA THR A 502 6.38 -19.46 -37.60
C THR A 502 7.81 -19.94 -37.88
N ASN A 503 8.41 -20.69 -36.94
CA ASN A 503 9.71 -21.33 -37.12
C ASN A 503 9.67 -22.61 -37.98
N GLY A 504 8.50 -22.97 -38.53
CA GLY A 504 8.32 -24.12 -39.43
C GLY A 504 8.06 -25.46 -38.72
N LYS A 505 8.11 -25.51 -37.38
CA LYS A 505 7.75 -26.71 -36.62
C LYS A 505 6.22 -26.85 -36.54
N VAL A 506 5.78 -28.10 -36.46
CA VAL A 506 4.36 -28.47 -36.35
C VAL A 506 4.19 -29.45 -35.20
N TYR A 507 3.24 -29.17 -34.30
CA TYR A 507 2.94 -30.02 -33.15
C TYR A 507 1.47 -30.46 -33.17
N GLY A 508 1.23 -31.77 -33.22
CA GLY A 508 -0.07 -32.33 -32.86
C GLY A 508 -0.25 -32.32 -31.35
N CYS A 509 -1.41 -31.88 -30.85
CA CYS A 509 -1.75 -31.80 -29.43
C CYS A 509 -3.26 -32.05 -29.21
N ASP A 510 -3.67 -32.22 -27.95
CA ASP A 510 -5.08 -32.43 -27.60
C ASP A 510 -5.85 -31.11 -27.53
N PHE A 511 -5.21 -30.05 -27.05
CA PHE A 511 -5.71 -28.68 -27.08
C PHE A 511 -4.58 -27.67 -26.84
N ILE A 512 -4.92 -26.39 -26.98
CA ILE A 512 -4.02 -25.24 -26.92
C ILE A 512 -4.46 -24.33 -25.79
N VAL A 513 -3.52 -23.91 -24.93
CA VAL A 513 -3.76 -22.86 -23.94
C VAL A 513 -3.25 -21.53 -24.49
N SER A 514 -4.15 -20.57 -24.64
CA SER A 514 -3.82 -19.20 -25.06
C SER A 514 -3.63 -18.30 -23.83
N ALA A 515 -2.38 -17.96 -23.56
CA ALA A 515 -1.96 -17.10 -22.45
C ALA A 515 -1.20 -15.87 -22.98
N THR A 516 -1.76 -15.21 -24.01
CA THR A 516 -1.10 -14.12 -24.75
C THR A 516 -1.43 -12.70 -24.23
N GLY A 517 -2.04 -12.62 -23.06
CA GLY A 517 -2.49 -11.38 -22.42
C GLY A 517 -4.00 -11.29 -22.31
N VAL A 518 -4.49 -10.10 -21.97
CA VAL A 518 -5.92 -9.84 -21.75
C VAL A 518 -6.35 -8.54 -22.44
N MET A 519 -7.62 -8.46 -22.81
CA MET A 519 -8.28 -7.29 -23.39
C MET A 519 -9.31 -6.72 -22.41
N PRO A 520 -9.33 -5.41 -22.15
CA PRO A 520 -10.33 -4.76 -21.30
C PRO A 520 -11.76 -5.14 -21.66
N ASN A 521 -12.59 -5.40 -20.65
CA ASN A 521 -13.98 -5.77 -20.85
C ASN A 521 -14.87 -4.52 -20.91
N THR A 522 -14.80 -3.80 -22.03
CA THR A 522 -15.41 -2.48 -22.22
C THR A 522 -16.62 -2.49 -23.15
N LEU A 523 -16.96 -3.65 -23.73
CA LEU A 523 -18.06 -3.80 -24.70
C LEU A 523 -19.39 -3.14 -24.27
N PRO A 524 -19.87 -3.26 -23.00
CA PRO A 524 -21.13 -2.63 -22.61
C PRO A 524 -21.08 -1.09 -22.54
N PHE A 525 -19.90 -0.48 -22.66
CA PHE A 525 -19.67 0.95 -22.39
C PHE A 525 -18.95 1.69 -23.54
N GLN A 526 -18.48 0.96 -24.55
CA GLN A 526 -17.59 1.48 -25.60
C GLN A 526 -18.14 2.71 -26.33
N ASP A 527 -19.46 2.79 -26.52
CA ASP A 527 -20.13 3.90 -27.24
C ASP A 527 -20.45 5.10 -26.32
N LYS A 528 -20.15 4.99 -25.02
CA LYS A 528 -20.51 5.98 -24.00
C LYS A 528 -19.29 6.65 -23.37
N LEU A 529 -18.11 6.06 -23.50
CA LEU A 529 -16.88 6.46 -22.83
C LEU A 529 -15.72 6.52 -23.81
N GLN A 530 -14.73 7.37 -23.53
CA GLN A 530 -13.50 7.38 -24.31
C GLN A 530 -12.61 6.20 -23.95
N LEU A 531 -12.14 5.48 -24.97
CA LEU A 531 -11.22 4.35 -24.82
C LEU A 531 -9.78 4.73 -25.18
N ALA A 532 -8.82 4.06 -24.55
CA ALA A 532 -7.40 4.09 -24.90
C ALA A 532 -7.09 3.11 -26.04
N ASP A 533 -5.88 3.20 -26.58
CA ASP A 533 -5.44 2.40 -27.73
C ASP A 533 -5.46 0.90 -27.45
N ASP A 534 -5.35 0.50 -26.17
CA ASP A 534 -5.45 -0.88 -25.71
C ASP A 534 -6.89 -1.34 -25.42
N GLY A 535 -7.89 -0.50 -25.73
CA GLY A 535 -9.31 -0.76 -25.52
C GLY A 535 -9.82 -0.49 -24.10
N GLY A 536 -8.96 -0.04 -23.19
CA GLY A 536 -9.35 0.27 -21.80
C GLY A 536 -10.09 1.60 -21.68
N ILE A 537 -10.99 1.71 -20.71
CA ILE A 537 -11.68 2.98 -20.40
C ILE A 537 -10.63 4.00 -19.94
N LYS A 538 -10.53 5.15 -20.60
CA LYS A 538 -9.63 6.23 -20.17
C LYS A 538 -10.07 6.77 -18.83
N VAL A 539 -9.13 6.84 -17.88
CA VAL A 539 -9.34 7.45 -16.57
C VAL A 539 -8.29 8.50 -16.26
N ASP A 540 -8.71 9.56 -15.57
CA ASP A 540 -7.83 10.58 -15.01
C ASP A 540 -7.21 10.12 -13.68
N TRP A 541 -6.45 11.01 -13.04
CA TRP A 541 -5.76 10.71 -11.78
C TRP A 541 -6.72 10.45 -10.61
N LYS A 542 -8.02 10.79 -10.70
CA LYS A 542 -9.09 10.50 -9.73
C LYS A 542 -9.85 9.20 -10.03
N MET A 543 -9.39 8.42 -11.01
CA MET A 543 -10.11 7.29 -11.62
C MET A 543 -11.41 7.69 -12.34
N ALA A 544 -11.64 8.98 -12.59
CA ALA A 544 -12.83 9.45 -13.27
C ALA A 544 -12.71 9.23 -14.78
N THR A 545 -13.81 8.84 -15.42
CA THR A 545 -13.89 8.61 -16.86
C THR A 545 -14.25 9.90 -17.60
N SER A 546 -14.47 9.82 -18.92
CA SER A 546 -14.97 10.95 -19.71
C SER A 546 -16.43 11.35 -19.41
N ALA A 547 -17.17 10.54 -18.64
CA ALA A 547 -18.53 10.83 -18.23
C ALA A 547 -18.59 11.29 -16.77
N GLU A 548 -19.42 12.30 -16.50
CA GLU A 548 -19.67 12.80 -15.14
C GLU A 548 -20.18 11.66 -14.25
N ASP A 549 -19.73 11.65 -12.99
CA ASP A 549 -20.11 10.66 -11.98
C ASP A 549 -19.78 9.19 -12.29
N VAL A 550 -19.04 8.93 -13.37
CA VAL A 550 -18.60 7.60 -13.76
C VAL A 550 -17.09 7.45 -13.61
N PHE A 551 -16.69 6.43 -12.86
CA PHE A 551 -15.33 6.03 -12.55
C PHE A 551 -15.05 4.64 -13.13
N ALA A 552 -13.78 4.28 -13.29
CA ALA A 552 -13.38 2.92 -13.65
C ALA A 552 -12.10 2.52 -12.93
N ALA A 553 -11.95 1.23 -12.61
CA ALA A 553 -10.81 0.73 -11.85
C ALA A 553 -10.36 -0.67 -12.29
N GLY A 554 -9.08 -0.97 -12.04
CA GLY A 554 -8.44 -2.24 -12.36
C GLY A 554 -8.36 -2.51 -13.87
N ASP A 555 -8.40 -3.78 -14.25
CA ASP A 555 -8.18 -4.21 -15.64
C ASP A 555 -9.24 -3.72 -16.64
N ALA A 556 -10.28 -2.99 -16.23
CA ALA A 556 -11.24 -2.39 -17.16
C ALA A 556 -10.72 -1.08 -17.80
N CYS A 557 -9.74 -0.43 -17.18
CA CYS A 557 -9.37 0.95 -17.50
C CYS A 557 -7.88 1.14 -17.79
N SER A 558 -7.56 2.30 -18.39
CA SER A 558 -6.22 2.73 -18.76
C SER A 558 -5.99 4.15 -18.28
N THR A 559 -4.89 4.35 -17.57
CA THR A 559 -4.51 5.60 -16.92
C THR A 559 -3.99 6.63 -17.93
N THR A 560 -4.43 7.88 -17.83
CA THR A 560 -4.12 8.93 -18.83
C THR A 560 -3.51 10.23 -18.28
N TRP A 561 -3.26 10.29 -16.97
CA TRP A 561 -2.56 11.43 -16.37
C TRP A 561 -1.04 11.30 -16.52
N GLN A 562 -0.31 12.36 -16.17
CA GLN A 562 1.15 12.30 -16.06
C GLN A 562 1.55 11.43 -14.87
N ARG A 563 2.10 10.25 -15.14
CA ARG A 563 2.50 9.28 -14.12
C ARG A 563 3.82 9.66 -13.45
N ALA A 564 4.02 9.18 -12.23
CA ALA A 564 5.32 9.20 -11.57
C ALA A 564 6.35 8.43 -12.40
N GLU A 565 7.62 8.81 -12.29
CA GLU A 565 8.71 8.28 -13.12
C GLU A 565 8.87 6.76 -12.97
N HIS A 566 8.71 6.24 -11.74
CA HIS A 566 8.88 4.83 -11.42
C HIS A 566 7.58 4.04 -11.39
N TRP A 567 6.46 4.64 -11.80
CA TRP A 567 5.16 3.97 -11.86
C TRP A 567 4.66 3.80 -13.29
N PHE A 568 4.21 2.58 -13.60
CA PHE A 568 3.53 2.29 -14.85
C PHE A 568 2.44 1.25 -14.65
N GLN A 569 1.48 1.23 -15.56
CA GLN A 569 0.32 0.38 -15.43
C GLN A 569 0.59 -1.03 -15.96
N MET A 570 0.18 -2.03 -15.18
CA MET A 570 0.05 -3.42 -15.61
C MET A 570 -1.28 -3.98 -15.10
N ARG A 571 -1.78 -5.02 -15.78
CA ARG A 571 -3.07 -5.67 -15.46
C ARG A 571 -2.89 -6.71 -14.36
N LEU A 572 -2.62 -6.22 -13.15
CA LEU A 572 -2.22 -7.01 -11.98
C LEU A 572 -3.17 -6.78 -10.83
N TRP A 573 -3.29 -7.79 -9.96
CA TRP A 573 -4.12 -7.71 -8.75
C TRP A 573 -3.72 -6.60 -7.79
N THR A 574 -2.42 -6.35 -7.63
CA THR A 574 -1.89 -5.28 -6.78
C THR A 574 -2.46 -3.93 -7.22
N GLN A 575 -2.37 -3.64 -8.52
CA GLN A 575 -2.91 -2.40 -9.09
C GLN A 575 -4.44 -2.38 -9.09
N ALA A 576 -5.12 -3.48 -9.42
CA ALA A 576 -6.58 -3.53 -9.39
C ALA A 576 -7.15 -3.20 -8.00
N ARG A 577 -6.51 -3.70 -6.94
CA ARG A 577 -6.84 -3.39 -5.55
C ARG A 577 -6.61 -1.90 -5.23
N GLN A 578 -5.43 -1.38 -5.55
CA GLN A 578 -5.05 0.02 -5.32
C GLN A 578 -6.01 0.99 -6.05
N MET A 579 -6.26 0.74 -7.34
CA MET A 579 -7.17 1.52 -8.17
C MET A 579 -8.61 1.44 -7.65
N GLY A 580 -9.07 0.25 -7.25
CA GLY A 580 -10.43 0.07 -6.70
C GLY A 580 -10.64 0.86 -5.41
N MET A 581 -9.67 0.83 -4.50
CA MET A 581 -9.69 1.64 -3.28
C MET A 581 -9.65 3.13 -3.57
N TYR A 582 -8.81 3.54 -4.51
CA TYR A 582 -8.66 4.95 -4.84
C TYR A 582 -9.87 5.54 -5.58
N ALA A 583 -10.54 4.74 -6.42
CA ALA A 583 -11.84 5.10 -6.99
C ALA A 583 -12.90 5.30 -5.90
N ALA A 584 -12.94 4.43 -4.88
CA ALA A 584 -13.84 4.61 -3.74
C ALA A 584 -13.56 5.91 -2.97
N LYS A 585 -12.28 6.22 -2.69
CA LYS A 585 -11.87 7.49 -2.07
C LYS A 585 -12.33 8.69 -2.89
N SER A 586 -12.11 8.65 -4.20
CA SER A 586 -12.47 9.76 -5.12
C SER A 586 -13.98 9.97 -5.21
N MET A 587 -14.75 8.88 -5.27
CA MET A 587 -16.22 8.93 -5.23
C MET A 587 -16.74 9.49 -3.90
N ALA A 588 -16.18 9.03 -2.77
CA ALA A 588 -16.55 9.49 -1.44
C ALA A 588 -16.26 10.98 -1.24
N ALA A 589 -15.06 11.42 -1.62
CA ALA A 589 -14.69 12.84 -1.58
C ALA A 589 -15.62 13.68 -2.46
N SER A 590 -15.94 13.20 -3.67
CA SER A 590 -16.89 13.88 -4.56
C SER A 590 -18.29 14.01 -3.96
N LEU A 591 -18.79 12.97 -3.26
CA LEU A 591 -20.08 13.04 -2.54
C LEU A 591 -20.04 14.04 -1.38
N ALA A 592 -18.92 14.10 -0.66
CA ALA A 592 -18.72 15.02 0.47
C ALA A 592 -18.35 16.45 0.03
N SER A 593 -18.13 16.70 -1.27
CA SER A 593 -17.56 17.94 -1.79
C SER A 593 -16.20 18.29 -1.17
N GLU A 594 -15.36 17.27 -0.98
CA GLU A 594 -14.01 17.36 -0.45
C GLU A 594 -12.97 17.19 -1.57
N ASP A 595 -11.79 17.76 -1.35
CA ASP A 595 -10.64 17.55 -2.22
C ASP A 595 -9.98 16.19 -1.93
N VAL A 596 -9.44 15.58 -2.98
CA VAL A 596 -8.68 14.31 -2.90
C VAL A 596 -7.27 14.54 -3.43
N ILE A 597 -6.28 13.93 -2.78
CA ILE A 597 -4.88 13.93 -3.22
C ILE A 597 -4.58 12.55 -3.82
N GLN A 598 -3.65 12.49 -4.78
CA GLN A 598 -3.20 11.22 -5.33
C GLN A 598 -2.56 10.35 -4.25
N ASP A 599 -2.92 9.07 -4.25
CA ASP A 599 -2.41 8.12 -3.26
C ASP A 599 -0.97 7.74 -3.58
N PHE A 600 -0.18 7.47 -2.54
CA PHE A 600 1.24 7.16 -2.64
C PHE A 600 1.50 5.86 -3.42
N CYS A 601 0.49 4.98 -3.54
CA CYS A 601 0.57 3.76 -4.33
C CYS A 601 0.76 3.98 -5.84
N PHE A 602 0.61 5.22 -6.33
CA PHE A 602 0.89 5.60 -7.73
C PHE A 602 2.29 6.21 -7.94
N GLU A 603 3.14 6.26 -6.91
CA GLU A 603 4.51 6.79 -7.00
C GLU A 603 5.51 5.74 -7.51
N LEU A 604 5.30 4.47 -7.13
CA LEU A 604 6.22 3.38 -7.44
C LEU A 604 5.49 2.15 -7.95
N PHE A 605 5.96 1.57 -9.06
CA PHE A 605 5.54 0.23 -9.45
C PHE A 605 6.08 -0.79 -8.45
N SER A 606 5.19 -1.52 -7.79
CA SER A 606 5.55 -2.62 -6.89
C SER A 606 4.66 -3.83 -7.10
N HIS A 607 5.29 -5.00 -7.23
CA HIS A 607 4.58 -6.26 -7.43
C HIS A 607 5.37 -7.42 -6.84
N VAL A 608 4.66 -8.32 -6.16
CA VAL A 608 5.20 -9.59 -5.67
C VAL A 608 4.37 -10.73 -6.26
N THR A 609 5.06 -11.75 -6.74
CA THR A 609 4.48 -12.98 -7.31
C THR A 609 5.39 -14.17 -7.02
N ARG A 610 5.04 -15.37 -7.51
CA ARG A 610 5.89 -16.55 -7.42
C ARG A 610 6.10 -17.13 -8.80
N PHE A 611 7.36 -17.38 -9.16
CA PHE A 611 7.72 -18.15 -10.36
C PHE A 611 8.69 -19.27 -10.02
N PHE A 612 8.45 -20.45 -10.58
CA PHE A 612 9.31 -21.62 -10.41
C PHE A 612 9.62 -21.95 -8.94
N GLY A 613 8.65 -21.72 -8.05
CA GLY A 613 8.76 -21.92 -6.60
C GLY A 613 9.40 -20.77 -5.81
N TYR A 614 10.00 -19.78 -6.47
CA TYR A 614 10.64 -18.63 -5.82
C TYR A 614 9.68 -17.45 -5.66
N LYS A 615 9.80 -16.72 -4.55
CA LYS A 615 9.27 -15.36 -4.41
C LYS A 615 9.95 -14.46 -5.45
N VAL A 616 9.19 -13.66 -6.18
CA VAL A 616 9.68 -12.70 -7.18
C VAL A 616 9.09 -11.34 -6.87
N VAL A 617 9.94 -10.38 -6.53
CA VAL A 617 9.60 -9.00 -6.25
C VAL A 617 10.13 -8.11 -7.37
N LEU A 618 9.28 -7.22 -7.86
CA LEU A 618 9.54 -6.28 -8.94
C LEU A 618 9.27 -4.86 -8.42
N LEU A 619 10.28 -4.00 -8.45
CA LEU A 619 10.22 -2.63 -7.94
C LEU A 619 10.67 -1.63 -9.01
N GLY A 620 9.92 -0.54 -9.15
CA GLY A 620 10.20 0.56 -10.05
C GLY A 620 10.40 0.11 -11.50
N LEU A 621 11.39 0.69 -12.16
CA LEU A 621 11.80 0.38 -13.52
C LEU A 621 12.69 -0.87 -13.53
N TYR A 622 12.17 -1.99 -13.02
CA TYR A 622 12.88 -3.24 -12.76
C TYR A 622 13.57 -3.89 -13.99
N ASN A 623 13.15 -3.53 -15.20
CA ASN A 623 13.77 -3.94 -16.47
C ASN A 623 14.28 -2.72 -17.27
N GLY A 624 14.50 -1.58 -16.60
CA GLY A 624 14.87 -0.34 -17.27
C GLY A 624 13.77 0.18 -18.21
N GLN A 625 12.51 -0.12 -17.90
CA GLN A 625 11.36 0.40 -18.65
C GLN A 625 11.52 1.92 -18.78
N THR A 626 11.29 2.48 -19.96
CA THR A 626 11.40 3.92 -20.24
C THR A 626 12.79 4.56 -20.14
N LEU A 627 13.84 3.81 -19.72
CA LEU A 627 15.21 4.35 -19.59
C LEU A 627 16.01 4.40 -20.90
N ASN A 628 15.41 4.03 -22.05
CA ASN A 628 16.02 4.06 -23.39
C ASN A 628 17.39 3.36 -23.51
N GLY A 629 17.70 2.40 -22.62
CA GLY A 629 18.93 1.61 -22.65
C GLY A 629 20.17 2.28 -22.06
N ASN A 630 20.07 3.51 -21.51
CA ASN A 630 21.17 4.17 -20.83
C ASN A 630 21.07 3.96 -19.31
N TYR A 631 21.47 2.78 -18.85
CA TYR A 631 21.48 2.39 -17.45
C TYR A 631 22.52 1.29 -17.21
N GLU A 632 22.96 1.18 -15.95
CA GLU A 632 23.88 0.16 -15.46
C GLU A 632 23.09 -0.92 -14.69
N LEU A 633 23.61 -2.15 -14.70
CA LEU A 633 23.02 -3.27 -13.98
C LEU A 633 24.01 -3.80 -12.95
N LEU A 634 23.58 -3.86 -11.70
CA LEU A 634 24.30 -4.57 -10.64
C LEU A 634 23.60 -5.91 -10.41
N LEU A 635 24.37 -6.99 -10.35
CA LEU A 635 23.86 -8.36 -10.27
C LEU A 635 24.55 -9.14 -9.15
N ARG A 636 23.77 -9.78 -8.29
CA ARG A 636 24.22 -10.78 -7.33
C ARG A 636 23.38 -12.05 -7.50
N VAL A 637 24.05 -13.18 -7.67
CA VAL A 637 23.38 -14.47 -7.89
C VAL A 637 23.96 -15.52 -6.96
N THR A 638 23.12 -16.03 -6.06
CA THR A 638 23.44 -17.21 -5.25
C THR A 638 22.64 -18.37 -5.84
N LYS A 639 23.33 -19.20 -6.65
CA LYS A 639 22.70 -20.26 -7.46
C LYS A 639 21.72 -21.12 -6.64
N GLY A 640 20.46 -21.14 -7.05
CA GLY A 640 19.40 -21.93 -6.42
C GLY A 640 18.80 -21.32 -5.15
N HIS A 641 19.29 -20.18 -4.68
CA HIS A 641 18.81 -19.49 -3.48
C HIS A 641 18.18 -18.15 -3.83
N GLU A 642 18.99 -17.23 -4.39
CA GLU A 642 18.57 -15.87 -4.67
C GLU A 642 19.18 -15.31 -5.96
N TYR A 643 18.47 -14.37 -6.56
CA TYR A 643 18.93 -13.55 -7.66
C TYR A 643 18.49 -12.10 -7.38
N VAL A 644 19.45 -11.20 -7.30
CA VAL A 644 19.26 -9.77 -7.05
C VAL A 644 19.78 -9.00 -8.24
N LYS A 645 18.93 -8.16 -8.82
CA LYS A 645 19.29 -7.22 -9.87
C LYS A 645 18.85 -5.83 -9.51
N LEU A 646 19.77 -4.88 -9.58
CA LEU A 646 19.51 -3.46 -9.41
C LEU A 646 19.73 -2.73 -10.73
N VAL A 647 18.79 -1.87 -11.10
CA VAL A 647 18.85 -1.01 -12.29
C VAL A 647 19.28 0.39 -11.82
N MET A 648 20.45 0.82 -12.30
CA MET A 648 21.11 2.05 -11.87
C MET A 648 21.19 3.05 -13.03
N LYS A 649 21.00 4.33 -12.77
CA LYS A 649 21.20 5.39 -13.77
C LYS A 649 21.70 6.66 -13.08
N ASP A 650 22.80 7.21 -13.60
CA ASP A 650 23.42 8.44 -13.08
C ASP A 650 23.65 8.38 -11.56
N GLY A 651 24.16 7.23 -11.07
CA GLY A 651 24.39 6.97 -9.65
C GLY A 651 23.14 6.60 -8.84
N LYS A 652 21.93 6.64 -9.41
CA LYS A 652 20.67 6.46 -8.67
C LYS A 652 19.96 5.16 -9.02
N MET A 653 19.33 4.54 -8.03
CA MET A 653 18.51 3.35 -8.26
C MET A 653 17.19 3.71 -8.96
N GLN A 654 16.87 2.97 -10.02
CA GLN A 654 15.66 3.15 -10.82
C GLN A 654 14.71 1.97 -10.71
N GLY A 655 15.21 0.78 -10.36
CA GLY A 655 14.39 -0.41 -10.21
C GLY A 655 15.16 -1.60 -9.67
N ALA A 656 14.43 -2.64 -9.25
CA ALA A 656 15.01 -3.87 -8.74
C ALA A 656 14.18 -5.10 -9.11
N VAL A 657 14.86 -6.23 -9.34
CA VAL A 657 14.29 -7.58 -9.38
C VAL A 657 14.93 -8.39 -8.27
N LEU A 658 14.11 -8.86 -7.33
CA LEU A 658 14.55 -9.66 -6.20
C LEU A 658 13.86 -11.02 -6.28
N ILE A 659 14.63 -12.09 -6.41
CA ILE A 659 14.13 -13.46 -6.53
C ILE A 659 14.70 -14.28 -5.38
N GLY A 660 13.83 -15.02 -4.69
CA GLY A 660 14.17 -15.72 -3.45
C GLY A 660 13.86 -14.88 -2.21
N GLU A 661 14.37 -15.31 -1.06
CA GLU A 661 14.30 -14.56 0.20
C GLU A 661 15.55 -13.70 0.31
N THR A 662 15.45 -12.44 -0.09
CA THR A 662 16.59 -11.51 -0.20
C THR A 662 16.68 -10.54 0.96
N ASP A 663 15.56 -10.22 1.60
CA ASP A 663 15.43 -9.19 2.65
C ASP A 663 15.94 -7.80 2.21
N LEU A 664 15.76 -7.44 0.92
CA LEU A 664 16.22 -6.17 0.32
C LEU A 664 15.07 -5.29 -0.17
N GLU A 665 13.83 -5.74 0.01
CA GLU A 665 12.63 -5.12 -0.55
C GLU A 665 12.46 -3.67 -0.09
N GLU A 666 12.58 -3.42 1.22
CA GLU A 666 12.40 -2.10 1.82
C GLU A 666 13.54 -1.14 1.45
N MET A 667 14.79 -1.62 1.54
CA MET A 667 15.97 -0.87 1.12
C MET A 667 15.85 -0.43 -0.35
N CYS A 668 15.53 -1.35 -1.27
CA CYS A 668 15.40 -1.01 -2.69
C CYS A 668 14.24 -0.04 -2.95
N GLU A 669 13.08 -0.23 -2.31
CA GLU A 669 11.95 0.70 -2.43
C GLU A 669 12.35 2.12 -1.99
N ASN A 670 12.99 2.24 -0.83
CA ASN A 670 13.40 3.53 -0.27
C ASN A 670 14.45 4.22 -1.16
N LEU A 671 15.41 3.48 -1.70
CA LEU A 671 16.43 4.04 -2.61
C LEU A 671 15.82 4.55 -3.92
N ILE A 672 14.85 3.82 -4.48
CA ILE A 672 14.13 4.27 -5.68
C ILE A 672 13.30 5.52 -5.36
N LEU A 673 12.57 5.55 -4.24
CA LEU A 673 11.73 6.70 -3.91
C LEU A 673 12.55 7.96 -3.55
N ASN A 674 13.64 7.79 -2.80
CA ASN A 674 14.46 8.92 -2.34
C ASN A 674 15.43 9.44 -3.42
N GLN A 675 15.69 8.66 -4.48
CA GLN A 675 16.59 9.03 -5.57
C GLN A 675 17.98 9.50 -5.07
N LEU A 676 18.49 8.81 -4.04
CA LEU A 676 19.81 9.05 -3.46
C LEU A 676 20.92 8.71 -4.46
N ASP A 677 21.98 9.52 -4.45
CA ASP A 677 23.17 9.25 -5.25
C ASP A 677 24.04 8.20 -4.55
N LEU A 678 24.17 7.04 -5.20
CA LEU A 678 24.86 5.85 -4.72
C LEU A 678 26.21 5.65 -5.42
N SER A 679 26.69 6.62 -6.20
CA SER A 679 28.00 6.51 -6.89
C SER A 679 29.17 6.22 -5.96
N ILE A 680 29.08 6.61 -4.68
CA ILE A 680 30.13 6.34 -3.68
C ILE A 680 30.27 4.86 -3.34
N TYR A 681 29.22 4.06 -3.55
CA TYR A 681 29.19 2.63 -3.19
C TYR A 681 29.59 1.75 -4.37
N GLY A 682 29.26 2.15 -5.60
CA GLY A 682 29.59 1.36 -6.80
C GLY A 682 29.08 -0.09 -6.69
N GLU A 683 29.99 -1.06 -6.83
CA GLU A 683 29.68 -2.49 -6.75
C GLU A 683 29.44 -2.99 -5.31
N ASP A 684 29.90 -2.26 -4.28
CA ASP A 684 29.73 -2.64 -2.88
C ASP A 684 28.27 -2.61 -2.43
N LEU A 685 27.37 -1.99 -3.22
CA LEU A 685 25.93 -1.97 -2.98
C LEU A 685 25.28 -3.36 -2.95
N LEU A 686 25.95 -4.39 -3.50
CA LEU A 686 25.46 -5.77 -3.43
C LEU A 686 26.29 -6.68 -2.52
N ASN A 687 27.28 -6.12 -1.81
CA ASN A 687 28.11 -6.89 -0.91
C ASN A 687 27.29 -7.39 0.29
N PRO A 688 27.11 -8.71 0.47
CA PRO A 688 26.31 -9.25 1.58
C PRO A 688 26.97 -9.06 2.95
N ASP A 689 28.27 -8.75 3.00
CA ASP A 689 28.97 -8.47 4.26
C ASP A 689 28.80 -7.02 4.73
N ILE A 690 28.15 -6.18 3.92
CA ILE A 690 27.85 -4.79 4.23
C ILE A 690 26.36 -4.69 4.53
N ASP A 691 26.04 -4.39 5.79
CA ASP A 691 24.68 -4.00 6.13
C ASP A 691 24.45 -2.58 5.61
N ILE A 692 23.66 -2.50 4.55
CA ILE A 692 23.35 -1.25 3.87
C ILE A 692 22.31 -0.45 4.69
N GLU A 693 21.50 -1.10 5.53
CA GLU A 693 20.50 -0.44 6.37
C GLU A 693 21.15 0.47 7.42
N ASP A 694 22.28 0.04 8.00
CA ASP A 694 23.08 0.80 8.98
C ASP A 694 23.58 2.18 8.46
N TYR A 695 23.59 2.41 7.15
CA TYR A 695 24.05 3.66 6.55
C TYR A 695 22.94 4.69 6.30
N PHE A 696 21.67 4.29 6.43
CA PHE A 696 20.51 5.16 6.18
C PHE A 696 19.75 5.56 7.46
N ASP A 697 20.10 4.97 8.59
CA ASP A 697 19.75 5.45 9.95
C ASP A 697 20.63 6.63 10.39
#